data_AF-A0A954A3S4-F1
#
_entry.id   AF-A0A954A3S4-F1
#
_cell.length_a   1.000
_cell.length_b   1.000
_cell.length_c   1.000
_cell.angle_alpha   90.00
_cell.angle_beta   90.00
_cell.angle_gamma   90.00
#
_symmetry.space_group_name_H-M   'P 1'
#
loop_
_entity.id
_entity.type
_entity.pdbx_description
1 polymer ?
#
loop_
_entity_poly.entity_id
_entity_poly.type
_entity_poly.pdbx_seq_one_letter_code
_entity_poly.pdbx_strand_id
1 'polypeptide(L)'
;SIGLHFRGMAQTVPGMPAGPQVPGTTDRPLNGVFYIRDDALTPPDIHHQKGMHCIDCHTARDVMGDGNIYPQMDFAVEIECTSCHGTFDAVSNLTTARGRRISNLERRGDAFFLVSKVTGKRHPVTQVKHLLDPKHPRYNKRAASAMDGKHRRLECYTCHNGWNVNFFGFHFDRNEQFTQLDLLSGQRTPGRVTTQEKVFASFNQLRLGFNHEGMIAPYLVGFSTIGSAHDKHGKEILHQATPETAAGLSGVTMVPHQMHTTRPEARDCVECHRSPVTYGLGSTNFRLTREYGFAIGPTGLHTVALDPQNPSNTRAVANLALAGEPRALAVRLDPVHARSTHAFVGCEDGTLSVVGLRSPVLPRELQRKKVLADPRRMIAQGGWLYVADGVGGLRIFDIDKPSQPRPVGALPTTEAQGLALAYPWLLVADGAGGLLVVDVADPARPKFVSSVDLNAERAEPNEARDVKLLFQYSRLHPRRDGTVQRGAARHLAFVACGLDGLRIVDITEPSKPVLLRTPGFRFDRGDVRGVAVNTVFDIGSTGGGLKSQERDYMYLYVDQGPQDQRQQRIYVFDVSDPLRPRRVNGSPRVYGGTGQVVLLRAYNAPFLQHFVVAAGAGGIGTLVDVSNNRTGATVSTVWAGIEGLRDLQLEEFAFDRLVDERGRWIKDISHAGCRYLSRDELLRVLRAPIPADRPRYRTGRYGEGIGPDPARRRRRRR
;
A
#
# COMPACT_ATOMS: atom_id res chain seq x y z
N SER A 1 14.06 -12.17 -13.42
CA SER A 1 13.50 -10.90 -13.93
C SER A 1 14.59 -9.84 -13.97
N ILE A 2 15.52 -9.93 -14.93
CA ILE A 2 16.35 -8.76 -15.31
C ILE A 2 15.37 -7.73 -15.87
N GLY A 3 15.65 -6.44 -15.72
CA GLY A 3 14.80 -5.31 -16.11
C GLY A 3 14.48 -5.19 -17.60
N LEU A 4 13.98 -6.24 -18.25
CA LEU A 4 13.12 -6.23 -19.43
C LEU A 4 11.73 -5.68 -19.09
N HIS A 5 11.70 -4.70 -18.18
CA HIS A 5 10.51 -4.09 -17.64
C HIS A 5 9.67 -3.56 -18.80
N PHE A 6 8.59 -4.30 -19.07
CA PHE A 6 7.33 -3.77 -19.56
C PHE A 6 7.32 -3.10 -20.96
N ARG A 7 8.37 -3.26 -21.77
CA ARG A 7 8.31 -3.01 -23.22
C ARG A 7 8.09 -4.25 -24.09
N GLY A 8 7.85 -5.42 -23.48
CA GLY A 8 7.51 -6.63 -24.23
C GLY A 8 8.62 -7.17 -25.15
N MET A 9 9.86 -6.73 -24.95
CA MET A 9 11.02 -7.28 -25.66
C MET A 9 11.61 -8.40 -24.82
N ALA A 10 11.23 -9.65 -25.10
CA ALA A 10 12.00 -10.79 -24.64
C ALA A 10 13.17 -11.01 -25.60
N GLN A 11 14.24 -11.63 -25.10
CA GLN A 11 15.37 -12.06 -25.91
C GLN A 11 15.03 -13.26 -26.81
N THR A 12 13.81 -13.82 -26.70
CA THR A 12 13.34 -14.95 -27.51
C THR A 12 11.82 -14.90 -27.74
N VAL A 13 11.42 -15.31 -28.95
CA VAL A 13 10.03 -15.60 -29.35
C VAL A 13 9.59 -16.92 -28.68
N PRO A 14 8.27 -17.20 -28.52
CA PRO A 14 7.78 -18.56 -28.50
C PRO A 14 8.27 -19.29 -29.76
N GLY A 15 9.37 -20.04 -29.62
CA GLY A 15 9.74 -21.11 -30.54
C GLY A 15 11.11 -21.14 -31.22
N MET A 16 12.13 -20.26 -31.05
CA MET A 16 13.46 -20.49 -31.70
C MET A 16 14.64 -19.55 -31.26
N PRO A 17 15.91 -19.87 -31.65
CA PRO A 17 17.12 -19.61 -30.88
C PRO A 17 17.82 -18.25 -31.10
N ALA A 18 18.70 -17.98 -30.13
CA ALA A 18 19.55 -16.84 -29.86
C ALA A 18 20.20 -16.07 -31.04
N GLY A 19 20.04 -14.74 -31.02
CA GLY A 19 21.07 -13.79 -31.47
C GLY A 19 20.60 -12.72 -32.47
N PRO A 20 21.21 -11.52 -32.46
CA PRO A 20 20.82 -10.36 -33.29
C PRO A 20 21.05 -10.54 -34.81
N GLN A 21 21.54 -11.69 -35.24
CA GLN A 21 21.78 -12.05 -36.64
C GLN A 21 20.83 -13.16 -37.13
N VAL A 22 19.92 -13.64 -36.29
CA VAL A 22 19.00 -14.75 -36.61
C VAL A 22 17.63 -14.19 -37.05
N PRO A 23 17.11 -14.57 -38.24
CA PRO A 23 15.73 -14.27 -38.64
C PRO A 23 14.74 -14.82 -37.61
N GLY A 24 14.06 -13.92 -36.88
CA GLY A 24 13.12 -14.29 -35.80
C GLY A 24 13.03 -13.29 -34.65
N THR A 25 14.02 -12.42 -34.43
CA THR A 25 13.87 -11.29 -33.49
C THR A 25 12.92 -10.26 -34.06
N THR A 26 11.87 -9.93 -33.31
CA THR A 26 10.78 -9.06 -33.78
C THR A 26 10.64 -7.84 -32.89
N ASP A 27 10.44 -6.66 -33.51
CA ASP A 27 9.96 -5.45 -32.81
C ASP A 27 8.47 -5.57 -32.44
N ARG A 28 7.81 -6.67 -32.83
CA ARG A 28 6.42 -6.92 -32.50
C ARG A 28 6.28 -7.22 -31.00
N PRO A 29 5.32 -6.59 -30.31
CA PRO A 29 5.06 -6.86 -28.90
C PRO A 29 4.71 -8.34 -28.69
N LEU A 30 5.41 -9.02 -27.79
CA LEU A 30 5.25 -10.47 -27.60
C LEU A 30 4.00 -10.88 -26.82
N ASN A 31 3.26 -9.95 -26.23
CA ASN A 31 1.97 -10.21 -25.60
C ASN A 31 1.26 -8.88 -25.32
N GLY A 32 0.11 -8.61 -25.95
CA GLY A 32 -0.68 -7.39 -25.70
C GLY A 32 -1.33 -7.35 -24.32
N VAL A 33 -1.44 -8.50 -23.64
CA VAL A 33 -2.15 -8.63 -22.35
C VAL A 33 -1.36 -8.05 -21.17
N PHE A 34 -0.03 -8.00 -21.27
CA PHE A 34 0.85 -7.58 -20.16
C PHE A 34 1.70 -6.36 -20.51
N TYR A 35 1.22 -5.47 -21.37
CA TYR A 35 1.97 -4.33 -21.88
C TYR A 35 1.47 -2.99 -21.30
N ILE A 36 2.08 -2.55 -20.20
CA ILE A 36 1.98 -1.19 -19.68
C ILE A 36 2.99 -0.32 -20.42
N ARG A 37 2.55 0.36 -21.48
CA ARG A 37 3.30 1.43 -22.16
C ARG A 37 2.68 2.77 -21.83
N ASP A 38 2.74 3.10 -20.55
CA ASP A 38 2.44 4.44 -20.09
C ASP A 38 3.73 5.06 -19.52
N ASP A 39 4.37 5.92 -20.31
CA ASP A 39 5.58 6.63 -19.88
C ASP A 39 5.30 7.55 -18.66
N ALA A 40 4.03 7.84 -18.34
CA ALA A 40 3.65 8.50 -17.09
C ALA A 40 3.84 7.58 -15.87
N LEU A 41 3.57 6.29 -16.03
CA LEU A 41 3.56 5.31 -14.94
C LEU A 41 4.87 4.55 -14.82
N THR A 42 5.40 4.08 -15.95
CA THR A 42 6.62 3.26 -16.05
C THR A 42 7.61 3.89 -17.03
N PRO A 43 8.09 5.13 -16.79
CA PRO A 43 9.11 5.72 -17.66
C PRO A 43 10.39 4.86 -17.64
N PRO A 44 11.11 4.78 -18.76
CA PRO A 44 12.34 4.00 -18.83
C PRO A 44 13.43 4.55 -17.92
N ASP A 45 14.39 3.68 -17.57
CA ASP A 45 15.61 4.04 -16.84
C ASP A 45 16.36 5.19 -17.55
N ILE A 46 16.90 6.12 -16.77
CA ILE A 46 17.62 7.28 -17.29
C ILE A 46 18.84 6.90 -18.12
N HIS A 47 19.55 5.82 -17.78
CA HIS A 47 20.71 5.35 -18.54
C HIS A 47 20.26 4.88 -19.93
N HIS A 48 19.17 4.12 -19.98
CA HIS A 48 18.57 3.69 -21.25
C HIS A 48 18.10 4.90 -22.08
N GLN A 49 17.43 5.89 -21.46
CA GLN A 49 17.04 7.12 -22.15
C GLN A 49 18.22 7.92 -22.72
N LYS A 50 19.40 7.83 -22.09
CA LYS A 50 20.62 8.48 -22.58
C LYS A 50 21.30 7.69 -23.70
N GLY A 51 20.82 6.49 -24.01
CA GLY A 51 21.29 5.62 -25.08
C GLY A 51 22.20 4.48 -24.63
N MET A 52 22.17 4.12 -23.34
CA MET A 52 22.92 2.96 -22.84
C MET A 52 22.13 1.65 -23.01
N HIS A 53 22.84 0.57 -23.23
CA HIS A 53 22.34 -0.82 -23.26
C HIS A 53 22.72 -1.57 -21.99
N CYS A 54 22.05 -2.69 -21.69
CA CYS A 54 22.32 -3.48 -20.47
C CYS A 54 23.81 -3.86 -20.35
N ILE A 55 24.43 -4.27 -21.46
CA ILE A 55 25.84 -4.66 -21.49
C ILE A 55 26.80 -3.49 -21.23
N ASP A 56 26.34 -2.24 -21.34
CA ASP A 56 27.19 -1.08 -21.08
C ASP A 56 27.58 -0.98 -19.61
N CYS A 57 26.68 -1.39 -18.70
CA CYS A 57 26.93 -1.47 -17.26
C CYS A 57 27.60 -2.79 -16.86
N HIS A 58 27.10 -3.92 -17.35
CA HIS A 58 27.56 -5.24 -16.94
C HIS A 58 28.95 -5.59 -17.49
N THR A 59 29.73 -6.31 -16.70
CA THR A 59 31.02 -6.89 -17.11
C THR A 59 30.82 -8.23 -17.83
N ALA A 60 31.86 -8.70 -18.51
CA ALA A 60 31.82 -10.02 -19.16
C ALA A 60 31.49 -11.14 -18.15
N ARG A 61 31.96 -11.05 -16.90
CA ARG A 61 31.68 -12.06 -15.87
C ARG A 61 30.26 -11.94 -15.29
N ASP A 62 29.71 -10.74 -15.19
CA ASP A 62 28.31 -10.58 -14.76
C ASP A 62 27.35 -11.22 -15.77
N VAL A 63 27.72 -11.26 -17.06
CA VAL A 63 26.89 -11.80 -18.14
C VAL A 63 27.18 -13.29 -18.40
N MET A 64 28.45 -13.67 -18.46
CA MET A 64 28.89 -15.02 -18.85
C MET A 64 29.20 -15.94 -17.66
N GLY A 65 29.16 -15.39 -16.44
CA GLY A 65 29.61 -16.06 -15.22
C GLY A 65 31.13 -15.97 -15.04
N ASP A 66 31.58 -16.35 -13.85
CA ASP A 66 33.00 -16.46 -13.47
C ASP A 66 33.43 -17.90 -13.18
N GLY A 67 32.57 -18.87 -13.51
CA GLY A 67 32.78 -20.30 -13.26
C GLY A 67 32.32 -20.78 -11.88
N ASN A 68 31.90 -19.88 -10.98
CA ASN A 68 31.39 -20.25 -9.66
C ASN A 68 29.86 -20.44 -9.68
N ILE A 69 29.37 -21.33 -8.82
CA ILE A 69 27.94 -21.47 -8.53
C ILE A 69 27.64 -20.64 -7.30
N TYR A 70 26.76 -19.66 -7.46
CA TYR A 70 26.31 -18.82 -6.36
C TYR A 70 24.97 -19.34 -5.82
N PRO A 71 24.76 -19.28 -4.50
CA PRO A 71 23.46 -19.61 -3.91
C PRO A 71 22.36 -18.65 -4.35
N GLN A 72 22.71 -17.42 -4.78
CA GLN A 72 21.79 -16.43 -5.33
C GLN A 72 22.44 -15.65 -6.51
N MET A 73 21.62 -15.19 -7.45
CA MET A 73 22.10 -14.51 -8.67
C MET A 73 22.73 -13.14 -8.40
N ASP A 74 22.24 -12.40 -7.40
CA ASP A 74 22.77 -11.09 -7.01
C ASP A 74 24.21 -11.19 -6.50
N PHE A 75 24.60 -12.31 -5.90
CA PHE A 75 25.97 -12.53 -5.45
C PHE A 75 26.95 -12.64 -6.62
N ALA A 76 26.49 -13.02 -7.82
CA ALA A 76 27.32 -13.12 -9.01
C ALA A 76 27.60 -11.75 -9.66
N VAL A 77 26.78 -10.74 -9.37
CA VAL A 77 26.87 -9.40 -9.98
C VAL A 77 27.81 -8.53 -9.16
N GLU A 78 28.82 -7.96 -9.80
CA GLU A 78 29.79 -7.10 -9.11
C GLU A 78 29.67 -5.61 -9.43
N ILE A 79 28.84 -5.27 -10.43
CA ILE A 79 28.64 -3.88 -10.82
C ILE A 79 27.66 -3.21 -9.86
N GLU A 80 28.09 -2.10 -9.27
CA GLU A 80 27.27 -1.25 -8.41
C GLU A 80 27.17 0.16 -8.96
N CYS A 81 26.21 0.94 -8.45
CA CYS A 81 26.14 2.38 -8.72
C CYS A 81 27.46 3.08 -8.33
N THR A 82 28.05 2.69 -7.20
CA THR A 82 29.32 3.22 -6.67
C THR A 82 30.49 2.93 -7.60
N SER A 83 30.46 1.84 -8.36
CA SER A 83 31.52 1.47 -9.30
C SER A 83 31.73 2.55 -10.38
N CYS A 84 30.65 3.18 -10.85
CA CYS A 84 30.71 4.25 -11.86
C CYS A 84 30.66 5.66 -11.24
N HIS A 85 29.79 5.86 -10.24
CA HIS A 85 29.51 7.17 -9.68
C HIS A 85 30.38 7.54 -8.47
N GLY A 86 31.21 6.62 -7.97
CA GLY A 86 31.96 6.81 -6.73
C GLY A 86 31.08 6.71 -5.50
N THR A 87 31.69 6.98 -4.35
CA THR A 87 31.05 6.98 -3.04
C THR A 87 30.87 8.41 -2.54
N PHE A 88 30.45 8.55 -1.28
CA PHE A 88 30.25 9.84 -0.65
C PHE A 88 31.60 10.56 -0.43
N ASP A 89 32.69 9.80 -0.26
CA ASP A 89 34.01 10.32 0.12
C ASP A 89 35.04 10.23 -1.01
N ALA A 90 34.79 9.40 -2.01
CA ALA A 90 35.71 9.12 -3.11
C ALA A 90 35.01 9.14 -4.46
N VAL A 91 35.71 9.63 -5.48
CA VAL A 91 35.32 9.38 -6.87
C VAL A 91 35.52 7.91 -7.20
N SER A 92 34.90 7.43 -8.28
CA SER A 92 35.14 6.09 -8.81
C SER A 92 36.63 5.87 -9.04
N ASN A 93 37.13 4.73 -8.54
CA ASN A 93 38.46 4.19 -8.85
C ASN A 93 38.46 3.35 -10.14
N LEU A 94 37.34 3.36 -10.87
CA LEU A 94 37.12 2.67 -12.15
C LEU A 94 37.08 1.15 -12.03
N THR A 95 36.75 0.62 -10.85
CA THR A 95 36.63 -0.82 -10.61
C THR A 95 35.23 -1.23 -10.15
N THR A 96 34.90 -2.51 -10.30
CA THR A 96 33.73 -3.16 -9.70
C THR A 96 33.84 -3.23 -8.18
N ALA A 97 32.77 -3.67 -7.51
CA ALA A 97 32.77 -3.91 -6.07
C ALA A 97 33.86 -4.90 -5.61
N ARG A 98 34.27 -5.83 -6.49
CA ARG A 98 35.38 -6.77 -6.22
C ARG A 98 36.73 -6.32 -6.78
N GLY A 99 36.89 -5.02 -7.05
CA GLY A 99 38.18 -4.43 -7.42
C GLY A 99 38.64 -4.68 -8.86
N ARG A 100 37.79 -5.23 -9.73
CA ARG A 100 38.15 -5.49 -11.13
C ARG A 100 37.97 -4.26 -12.00
N ARG A 101 38.89 -4.00 -12.91
CA ARG A 101 38.81 -2.84 -13.82
C ARG A 101 37.57 -2.90 -14.72
N ILE A 102 36.83 -1.79 -14.80
CA ILE A 102 35.77 -1.60 -15.79
C ILE A 102 36.41 -1.08 -17.08
N SER A 103 36.35 -1.90 -18.14
CA SER A 103 37.07 -1.66 -19.40
C SER A 103 36.56 -0.45 -20.18
N ASN A 104 35.29 -0.10 -20.02
CA ASN A 104 34.63 0.99 -20.74
C ASN A 104 34.33 2.22 -19.86
N LEU A 105 34.97 2.34 -18.70
CA LEU A 105 34.88 3.52 -17.84
C LEU A 105 36.23 4.25 -17.83
N GLU A 106 36.21 5.49 -18.29
CA GLU A 106 37.37 6.35 -18.48
C GLU A 106 37.33 7.57 -17.55
N ARG A 107 38.49 7.99 -17.05
CA ARG A 107 38.68 9.26 -16.36
C ARG A 107 39.59 10.16 -17.18
N ARG A 108 39.20 11.42 -17.35
CA ARG A 108 39.96 12.47 -18.05
C ARG A 108 40.02 13.70 -17.15
N GLY A 109 41.14 13.85 -16.43
CA GLY A 109 41.24 14.84 -15.37
C GLY A 109 40.17 14.58 -14.30
N ASP A 110 39.26 15.54 -14.14
CA ASP A 110 38.15 15.45 -13.19
C ASP A 110 36.84 14.90 -13.79
N ALA A 111 36.79 14.70 -15.10
CA ALA A 111 35.61 14.19 -15.79
C ALA A 111 35.65 12.66 -15.96
N PHE A 112 34.50 12.01 -15.78
CA PHE A 112 34.33 10.57 -15.95
C PHE A 112 33.36 10.29 -17.10
N PHE A 113 33.67 9.27 -17.88
CA PHE A 113 32.88 8.87 -19.04
C PHE A 113 32.73 7.35 -19.09
N LEU A 114 31.52 6.87 -19.30
CA LEU A 114 31.26 5.49 -19.67
C LEU A 114 31.07 5.44 -21.20
N VAL A 115 31.88 4.63 -21.87
CA VAL A 115 31.79 4.40 -23.32
C VAL A 115 30.82 3.25 -23.54
N SER A 116 29.77 3.47 -24.34
CA SER A 116 28.85 2.38 -24.70
C SER A 116 29.61 1.31 -25.48
N LYS A 117 29.52 0.06 -25.02
CA LYS A 117 30.09 -1.12 -25.68
C LYS A 117 29.37 -1.42 -27.00
N VAL A 118 28.14 -0.95 -27.15
CA VAL A 118 27.32 -1.16 -28.36
C VAL A 118 27.52 -0.05 -29.38
N THR A 119 27.49 1.22 -28.95
CA THR A 119 27.45 2.37 -29.87
C THR A 119 28.75 3.16 -29.93
N GLY A 120 29.70 2.93 -29.02
CA GLY A 120 30.91 3.74 -28.85
C GLY A 120 30.64 5.15 -28.30
N LYS A 121 29.37 5.50 -28.03
CA LYS A 121 28.98 6.81 -27.50
C LYS A 121 29.58 7.02 -26.10
N ARG A 122 30.13 8.21 -25.85
CA ARG A 122 30.59 8.62 -24.51
C ARG A 122 29.45 9.22 -23.70
N HIS A 123 29.18 8.64 -22.54
CA HIS A 123 28.19 9.12 -21.58
C HIS A 123 28.91 9.75 -20.38
N PRO A 124 28.71 11.05 -20.09
CA PRO A 124 29.27 11.68 -18.89
C PRO A 124 28.72 11.02 -17.62
N VAL A 125 29.59 10.65 -16.70
CA VAL A 125 29.23 10.03 -15.42
C VAL A 125 29.44 11.05 -14.30
N THR A 126 28.36 11.38 -13.60
CA THR A 126 28.41 12.28 -12.45
C THR A 126 29.02 11.56 -11.26
N GLN A 127 30.02 12.16 -10.61
CA GLN A 127 30.61 11.62 -9.39
C GLN A 127 29.86 12.14 -8.16
N VAL A 128 29.48 11.26 -7.24
CA VAL A 128 28.73 11.62 -6.03
C VAL A 128 29.52 12.61 -5.19
N LYS A 129 30.80 12.34 -4.90
CA LYS A 129 31.70 13.26 -4.18
C LYS A 129 31.65 14.70 -4.72
N HIS A 130 31.59 14.87 -6.04
CA HIS A 130 31.58 16.19 -6.69
C HIS A 130 30.29 16.97 -6.45
N LEU A 131 29.18 16.27 -6.17
CA LEU A 131 27.90 16.87 -5.80
C LEU A 131 27.86 17.25 -4.32
N LEU A 132 28.66 16.58 -3.47
CA LEU A 132 28.65 16.76 -2.03
C LEU A 132 29.67 17.80 -1.54
N ASP A 133 30.76 18.02 -2.28
CA ASP A 133 31.81 18.98 -1.91
C ASP A 133 31.40 20.43 -2.22
N PRO A 134 31.20 21.31 -1.20
CA PRO A 134 30.83 22.71 -1.41
C PRO A 134 31.83 23.54 -2.22
N LYS A 135 33.08 23.09 -2.31
CA LYS A 135 34.14 23.77 -3.08
C LYS A 135 34.15 23.36 -4.54
N HIS A 136 33.44 22.31 -4.90
CA HIS A 136 33.46 21.76 -6.25
C HIS A 136 32.41 22.46 -7.15
N PRO A 137 32.71 22.79 -8.42
CA PRO A 137 31.77 23.50 -9.31
C PRO A 137 30.44 22.80 -9.56
N ARG A 138 30.38 21.47 -9.35
CA ARG A 138 29.15 20.66 -9.47
C ARG A 138 28.40 20.48 -8.15
N TYR A 139 28.79 21.17 -7.08
CA TYR A 139 28.12 21.10 -5.79
C TYR A 139 26.61 21.26 -5.95
N ASN A 140 25.87 20.37 -5.31
CA ASN A 140 24.43 20.44 -5.28
C ASN A 140 23.96 20.37 -3.83
N LYS A 141 23.52 21.52 -3.30
CA LYS A 141 23.06 21.66 -1.92
C LYS A 141 21.97 20.64 -1.54
N ARG A 142 21.06 20.34 -2.46
CA ARG A 142 19.96 19.38 -2.23
C ARG A 142 20.46 17.94 -2.20
N ALA A 143 21.39 17.59 -3.09
CA ALA A 143 22.02 16.28 -3.08
C ALA A 143 22.82 16.10 -1.78
N ALA A 144 23.55 17.13 -1.35
CA ALA A 144 24.33 17.14 -0.11
C ALA A 144 23.49 17.07 1.17
N SER A 145 22.28 17.63 1.19
CA SER A 145 21.39 17.52 2.35
C SER A 145 20.75 16.14 2.48
N ALA A 146 20.57 15.41 1.38
CA ALA A 146 20.03 14.06 1.37
C ALA A 146 21.11 12.98 1.54
N MET A 147 22.24 13.07 0.84
CA MET A 147 23.32 12.08 0.84
C MET A 147 24.37 12.39 1.91
N ASP A 148 23.93 12.41 3.17
CA ASP A 148 24.80 12.59 4.33
C ASP A 148 25.25 11.23 4.93
N GLY A 149 26.11 11.29 5.95
CA GLY A 149 26.61 10.08 6.61
C GLY A 149 25.52 9.13 7.15
N LYS A 150 24.30 9.62 7.40
CA LYS A 150 23.20 8.80 7.94
C LYS A 150 22.58 7.89 6.88
N HIS A 151 22.75 8.22 5.60
CA HIS A 151 22.28 7.43 4.47
C HIS A 151 23.36 6.51 3.87
N ARG A 152 24.52 6.38 4.51
CA ARG A 152 25.62 5.50 4.04
C ARG A 152 25.22 4.03 3.90
N ARG A 153 24.22 3.58 4.65
CA ARG A 153 23.67 2.22 4.58
C ARG A 153 22.42 2.14 3.71
N LEU A 154 22.15 3.13 2.87
CA LEU A 154 21.03 3.14 1.94
C LEU A 154 21.55 2.90 0.53
N GLU A 155 20.94 1.95 -0.17
CA GLU A 155 21.22 1.75 -1.59
C GLU A 155 20.82 2.95 -2.42
N CYS A 156 21.66 3.36 -3.37
CA CYS A 156 21.38 4.50 -4.25
C CYS A 156 20.03 4.32 -4.98
N TYR A 157 19.75 3.09 -5.41
CA TYR A 157 18.52 2.75 -6.11
C TYR A 157 17.27 2.75 -5.21
N THR A 158 17.41 2.69 -3.88
CA THR A 158 16.28 2.92 -2.97
C THR A 158 15.67 4.30 -3.18
N CYS A 159 16.50 5.32 -3.37
CA CYS A 159 16.04 6.69 -3.59
C CYS A 159 15.75 6.95 -5.08
N HIS A 160 16.57 6.39 -5.98
CA HIS A 160 16.53 6.72 -7.40
C HIS A 160 15.60 5.84 -8.24
N ASN A 161 15.03 4.75 -7.71
CA ASN A 161 14.06 3.95 -8.46
C ASN A 161 12.77 4.74 -8.73
N GLY A 162 12.49 4.94 -10.01
CA GLY A 162 11.34 5.68 -10.53
C GLY A 162 10.01 5.06 -10.11
N TRP A 163 9.97 3.74 -10.18
CA TRP A 163 8.80 2.89 -9.94
C TRP A 163 9.28 1.49 -9.56
N ASN A 164 8.51 0.77 -8.74
CA ASN A 164 8.84 -0.57 -8.25
C ASN A 164 7.65 -1.50 -8.51
N VAL A 165 7.92 -2.66 -9.08
CA VAL A 165 6.86 -3.63 -9.35
C VAL A 165 6.62 -4.49 -8.13
N ASN A 166 5.41 -4.38 -7.57
CA ASN A 166 4.93 -5.26 -6.51
C ASN A 166 3.65 -5.95 -6.95
N PHE A 167 3.68 -7.28 -6.91
CA PHE A 167 2.55 -8.13 -7.26
C PHE A 167 2.22 -9.05 -6.09
N PHE A 168 1.02 -8.93 -5.54
CA PHE A 168 0.59 -9.72 -4.40
C PHE A 168 -0.50 -10.71 -4.82
N GLY A 169 -0.46 -11.92 -4.24
CA GLY A 169 -1.39 -12.99 -4.56
C GLY A 169 -1.29 -13.44 -6.01
N PHE A 170 -0.15 -13.98 -6.44
CA PHE A 170 -0.06 -14.71 -7.70
C PHE A 170 -0.87 -16.00 -7.55
N HIS A 171 -2.01 -16.10 -8.24
CA HIS A 171 -2.91 -17.23 -8.07
C HIS A 171 -2.62 -18.34 -9.07
N PHE A 172 -2.48 -19.56 -8.58
CA PHE A 172 -2.49 -20.76 -9.41
C PHE A 172 -3.73 -21.59 -9.12
N ASP A 173 -4.28 -22.18 -10.17
CA ASP A 173 -5.35 -23.17 -10.09
C ASP A 173 -4.88 -24.46 -10.74
N ARG A 174 -5.00 -25.57 -10.00
CA ARG A 174 -4.77 -26.93 -10.53
C ARG A 174 -6.09 -27.67 -10.62
N ASN A 175 -6.48 -28.05 -11.83
CA ASN A 175 -7.73 -28.76 -12.07
C ASN A 175 -7.47 -30.11 -12.75
N GLU A 176 -7.79 -31.19 -12.02
CA GLU A 176 -7.57 -32.58 -12.45
C GLU A 176 -8.59 -33.09 -13.49
N GLN A 177 -9.65 -32.33 -13.79
CA GLN A 177 -10.59 -32.67 -14.88
C GLN A 177 -9.97 -32.48 -16.26
N PHE A 178 -8.90 -31.69 -16.36
CA PHE A 178 -8.27 -31.30 -17.61
C PHE A 178 -6.85 -31.86 -17.72
N THR A 179 -6.32 -31.90 -18.94
CA THR A 179 -4.92 -32.25 -19.22
C THR A 179 -4.12 -31.04 -19.69
N GLN A 180 -2.81 -31.03 -19.46
CA GLN A 180 -1.88 -30.04 -20.01
C GLN A 180 -0.69 -30.72 -20.70
N LEU A 181 -0.03 -30.00 -21.60
CA LEU A 181 1.24 -30.45 -22.17
C LEU A 181 2.32 -30.38 -21.11
N ASP A 182 2.97 -31.50 -20.83
CA ASP A 182 4.23 -31.54 -20.10
C ASP A 182 5.37 -31.18 -21.08
N LEU A 183 6.04 -30.06 -20.81
CA LEU A 183 7.12 -29.56 -21.67
C LEU A 183 8.40 -30.40 -21.60
N LEU A 184 8.57 -31.24 -20.58
CA LEU A 184 9.73 -32.13 -20.47
C LEU A 184 9.54 -33.41 -21.28
N SER A 185 8.36 -34.04 -21.21
CA SER A 185 8.07 -35.28 -21.94
C SER A 185 7.44 -35.07 -23.32
N GLY A 186 6.86 -33.90 -23.59
CA GLY A 186 6.09 -33.61 -24.79
C GLY A 186 4.71 -34.27 -24.82
N GLN A 187 4.28 -34.93 -23.74
CA GLN A 187 3.01 -35.63 -23.65
C GLN A 187 1.96 -34.82 -22.90
N ARG A 188 0.67 -35.08 -23.17
CA ARG A 188 -0.41 -34.53 -22.34
C ARG A 188 -0.57 -35.34 -21.06
N THR A 189 -0.49 -34.68 -19.91
CA THR A 189 -0.63 -35.29 -18.58
C THR A 189 -1.87 -34.76 -17.86
N PRO A 190 -2.52 -35.58 -16.99
CA PRO A 190 -3.62 -35.12 -16.14
C PRO A 190 -3.23 -33.99 -15.19
N GLY A 191 -4.18 -33.09 -14.94
CA GLY A 191 -3.99 -31.92 -14.09
C GLY A 191 -3.51 -30.74 -14.90
N ARG A 192 -4.44 -29.87 -15.31
CA ARG A 192 -4.11 -28.58 -15.91
C ARG A 192 -3.80 -27.59 -14.81
N VAL A 193 -2.60 -27.03 -14.84
CA VAL A 193 -2.23 -25.88 -14.03
C VAL A 193 -2.45 -24.63 -14.87
N THR A 194 -3.27 -23.73 -14.34
CA THR A 194 -3.37 -22.38 -14.87
C THR A 194 -2.77 -21.43 -13.86
N THR A 195 -1.86 -20.59 -14.32
CA THR A 195 -1.39 -19.45 -13.55
C THR A 195 -2.15 -18.24 -14.07
N GLN A 196 -3.06 -17.70 -13.26
CA GLN A 196 -3.78 -16.47 -13.57
C GLN A 196 -3.25 -15.31 -12.72
N GLU A 197 -3.85 -14.14 -12.94
CA GLU A 197 -3.31 -12.82 -12.67
C GLU A 197 -2.93 -12.53 -11.20
N LYS A 198 -2.28 -11.38 -11.02
CA LYS A 198 -1.85 -10.90 -9.72
C LYS A 198 -3.09 -10.35 -9.04
N VAL A 199 -3.46 -10.88 -7.87
CA VAL A 199 -4.63 -10.39 -7.11
C VAL A 199 -4.50 -8.88 -6.89
N PHE A 200 -3.30 -8.40 -6.53
CA PHE A 200 -3.01 -6.97 -6.46
C PHE A 200 -1.73 -6.61 -7.20
N ALA A 201 -1.68 -5.37 -7.70
CA ALA A 201 -0.48 -4.77 -8.27
C ALA A 201 -0.27 -3.35 -7.74
N SER A 202 0.99 -2.95 -7.55
CA SER A 202 1.37 -1.56 -7.38
C SER A 202 2.73 -1.29 -8.01
N PHE A 203 2.88 -0.07 -8.55
CA PHE A 203 4.09 0.39 -9.23
C PHE A 203 4.80 1.54 -8.49
N ASN A 204 4.11 2.19 -7.55
CA ASN A 204 4.67 3.32 -6.81
C ASN A 204 5.09 2.92 -5.40
N GLN A 205 4.40 1.98 -4.79
CA GLN A 205 4.66 1.58 -3.42
C GLN A 205 5.98 0.81 -3.30
N LEU A 206 6.69 1.10 -2.22
CA LEU A 206 8.04 0.61 -1.93
C LEU A 206 8.01 -0.19 -0.63
N ARG A 207 8.78 -1.28 -0.54
CA ARG A 207 9.07 -2.00 0.70
C ARG A 207 10.57 -2.03 0.89
N LEU A 208 11.05 -1.90 2.12
CA LEU A 208 12.47 -1.80 2.44
C LEU A 208 12.89 -2.79 3.52
N GLY A 209 14.09 -3.33 3.34
CA GLY A 209 14.80 -4.18 4.31
C GLY A 209 16.30 -4.15 4.03
N PHE A 210 17.07 -4.83 4.86
CA PHE A 210 18.51 -5.01 4.62
C PHE A 210 18.75 -6.11 3.60
N ASN A 211 19.51 -5.85 2.55
CA ASN A 211 20.01 -6.89 1.65
C ASN A 211 21.15 -7.69 2.32
N HIS A 212 21.72 -8.63 1.57
CA HIS A 212 22.80 -9.51 2.02
C HIS A 212 24.10 -8.76 2.38
N GLU A 213 24.29 -7.54 1.89
CA GLU A 213 25.45 -6.68 2.15
C GLU A 213 25.22 -5.77 3.38
N GLY A 214 24.07 -5.88 4.04
CA GLY A 214 23.71 -5.05 5.19
C GLY A 214 23.30 -3.61 4.80
N MET A 215 22.92 -3.40 3.54
CA MET A 215 22.43 -2.15 2.96
C MET A 215 20.90 -2.15 2.85
N ILE A 216 20.26 -1.01 3.05
CA ILE A 216 18.80 -0.86 2.93
C ILE A 216 18.44 -0.78 1.44
N ALA A 217 17.74 -1.80 0.96
CA ALA A 217 17.35 -1.98 -0.43
C ALA A 217 15.82 -2.08 -0.59
N PRO A 218 15.26 -1.75 -1.77
CA PRO A 218 13.91 -2.12 -2.17
C PRO A 218 13.74 -3.62 -2.15
N TYR A 219 12.61 -4.06 -1.61
CA TYR A 219 12.15 -5.43 -1.67
C TYR A 219 10.98 -5.51 -2.64
N LEU A 220 10.92 -6.63 -3.36
CA LEU A 220 9.75 -7.02 -4.14
C LEU A 220 9.20 -8.34 -3.64
N VAL A 221 7.95 -8.57 -4.03
CA VAL A 221 7.24 -9.81 -3.73
C VAL A 221 7.77 -10.95 -4.59
N GLY A 222 8.35 -11.97 -3.97
CA GLY A 222 8.87 -13.18 -4.63
C GLY A 222 7.76 -14.15 -5.03
N PHE A 223 6.81 -13.71 -5.87
CA PHE A 223 5.60 -14.46 -6.26
C PHE A 223 4.82 -14.97 -5.05
N SER A 224 4.09 -14.08 -4.35
CA SER A 224 3.16 -14.45 -3.25
C SER A 224 2.12 -15.46 -3.74
N THR A 225 2.37 -16.75 -3.62
CA THR A 225 1.47 -17.74 -4.20
C THR A 225 0.23 -17.90 -3.34
N ILE A 226 -0.93 -17.93 -3.99
CA ILE A 226 -2.16 -18.50 -3.44
C ILE A 226 -2.67 -19.57 -4.41
N GLY A 227 -3.13 -20.68 -3.86
CA GLY A 227 -3.48 -21.86 -4.66
C GLY A 227 -4.93 -22.27 -4.50
N SER A 228 -5.57 -22.59 -5.63
CA SER A 228 -6.78 -23.40 -5.65
C SER A 228 -6.51 -24.75 -6.31
N ALA A 229 -7.27 -25.78 -5.91
CA ALA A 229 -7.18 -27.10 -6.51
C ALA A 229 -8.55 -27.76 -6.59
N HIS A 230 -8.79 -28.46 -7.70
CA HIS A 230 -10.00 -29.20 -7.99
C HIS A 230 -9.67 -30.65 -8.32
N ASP A 231 -10.42 -31.59 -7.76
CA ASP A 231 -10.26 -33.01 -8.05
C ASP A 231 -10.76 -33.39 -9.46
N LYS A 232 -10.65 -34.67 -9.82
CA LYS A 232 -11.04 -35.20 -11.14
C LYS A 232 -12.54 -35.08 -11.45
N HIS A 233 -13.37 -34.77 -10.45
CA HIS A 233 -14.80 -34.52 -10.58
C HIS A 233 -15.12 -33.02 -10.60
N GLY A 234 -14.11 -32.16 -10.47
CA GLY A 234 -14.25 -30.70 -10.41
C GLY A 234 -14.64 -30.19 -9.03
N LYS A 235 -14.62 -31.03 -8.00
CA LYS A 235 -14.87 -30.58 -6.63
C LYS A 235 -13.66 -29.80 -6.14
N GLU A 236 -13.88 -28.61 -5.61
CA GLU A 236 -12.84 -27.84 -4.95
C GLU A 236 -12.35 -28.57 -3.69
N ILE A 237 -11.04 -28.79 -3.63
CA ILE A 237 -10.36 -29.43 -2.50
C ILE A 237 -9.37 -28.49 -1.80
N LEU A 238 -9.04 -27.36 -2.45
CA LEU A 238 -8.23 -26.29 -1.89
C LEU A 238 -8.77 -24.95 -2.40
N HIS A 239 -9.13 -24.04 -1.49
CA HIS A 239 -9.70 -22.73 -1.83
C HIS A 239 -8.74 -21.59 -1.45
N GLN A 240 -8.09 -21.00 -2.46
CA GLN A 240 -7.23 -19.82 -2.32
C GLN A 240 -6.31 -19.86 -1.08
N ALA A 241 -5.66 -21.00 -0.86
CA ALA A 241 -4.84 -21.24 0.32
C ALA A 241 -3.46 -20.60 0.15
N THR A 242 -2.92 -20.06 1.23
CA THR A 242 -1.54 -19.57 1.31
C THR A 242 -0.64 -20.71 1.77
N PRO A 243 0.55 -20.92 1.16
CA PRO A 243 1.52 -21.86 1.68
C PRO A 243 2.06 -21.38 3.03
N GLU A 244 2.58 -22.31 3.82
CA GLU A 244 3.36 -22.03 5.03
C GLU A 244 4.84 -22.29 4.70
N THR A 245 5.73 -21.41 5.13
CA THR A 245 7.18 -21.62 4.92
C THR A 245 7.73 -22.62 5.93
N ALA A 246 8.94 -23.13 5.67
CA ALA A 246 9.62 -24.03 6.61
C ALA A 246 9.86 -23.40 8.00
N ALA A 247 9.84 -22.06 8.10
CA ALA A 247 9.95 -21.32 9.34
C ALA A 247 8.60 -21.09 10.06
N GLY A 248 7.49 -21.66 9.56
CA GLY A 248 6.14 -21.46 10.10
C GLY A 248 5.57 -20.07 9.86
N LEU A 249 6.05 -19.38 8.82
CA LEU A 249 5.57 -18.05 8.44
C LEU A 249 4.61 -18.13 7.26
N SER A 250 3.87 -17.05 7.00
CA SER A 250 3.07 -16.95 5.79
C SER A 250 3.95 -17.07 4.55
N GLY A 251 3.53 -17.91 3.58
CA GLY A 251 4.25 -18.20 2.34
C GLY A 251 4.34 -17.05 1.34
N VAL A 252 3.90 -15.86 1.73
CA VAL A 252 4.25 -14.62 1.02
C VAL A 252 5.71 -14.29 1.34
N THR A 253 6.60 -14.49 0.36
CA THR A 253 8.02 -14.16 0.50
C THR A 253 8.38 -12.86 -0.20
N MET A 254 9.39 -12.18 0.33
CA MET A 254 9.96 -10.98 -0.27
C MET A 254 11.44 -11.18 -0.55
N VAL A 255 11.97 -10.47 -1.55
CA VAL A 255 13.38 -10.51 -1.95
C VAL A 255 13.89 -9.10 -2.18
N PRO A 256 15.13 -8.77 -1.77
CA PRO A 256 15.76 -7.52 -2.19
C PRO A 256 15.88 -7.51 -3.71
N HIS A 257 15.67 -6.35 -4.33
CA HIS A 257 15.70 -6.27 -5.79
C HIS A 257 16.10 -4.89 -6.32
N GLN A 258 16.90 -4.92 -7.37
CA GLN A 258 17.23 -3.77 -8.18
C GLN A 258 16.35 -3.72 -9.45
N MET A 259 15.36 -2.82 -9.45
CA MET A 259 14.32 -2.73 -10.47
C MET A 259 14.81 -2.23 -11.84
N HIS A 260 16.01 -1.66 -11.96
CA HIS A 260 16.49 -1.03 -13.20
C HIS A 260 15.51 0.04 -13.72
N THR A 261 14.99 0.86 -12.81
CA THR A 261 14.04 1.95 -13.10
C THR A 261 14.61 3.30 -12.67
N THR A 262 15.92 3.45 -12.67
CA THR A 262 16.64 4.61 -12.11
C THR A 262 16.21 5.90 -12.79
N ARG A 263 15.93 6.92 -11.98
CA ARG A 263 15.49 8.25 -12.40
C ARG A 263 16.33 9.35 -11.74
N PRO A 264 16.49 10.51 -12.41
CA PRO A 264 17.03 11.69 -11.76
C PRO A 264 16.07 12.24 -10.69
N GLU A 265 14.76 11.99 -10.82
CA GLU A 265 13.75 12.36 -9.83
C GLU A 265 13.69 11.36 -8.66
N ALA A 266 14.54 11.58 -7.66
CA ALA A 266 14.54 10.87 -6.39
C ALA A 266 13.16 10.82 -5.71
N ARG A 267 12.87 9.72 -5.00
CA ARG A 267 11.68 9.55 -4.15
C ARG A 267 11.59 10.62 -3.06
N ASP A 268 10.36 10.89 -2.63
CA ASP A 268 10.14 11.84 -1.53
C ASP A 268 10.61 11.21 -0.20
N CYS A 269 11.31 11.97 0.63
CA CYS A 269 11.79 11.52 1.94
C CYS A 269 10.64 10.97 2.81
N VAL A 270 9.44 11.53 2.63
CA VAL A 270 8.20 11.13 3.31
C VAL A 270 7.85 9.65 3.07
N GLU A 271 8.15 9.11 1.89
CA GLU A 271 7.86 7.70 1.57
C GLU A 271 8.64 6.71 2.43
N CYS A 272 9.82 7.10 2.92
CA CYS A 272 10.60 6.28 3.84
C CYS A 272 10.34 6.71 5.28
N HIS A 273 10.39 8.00 5.57
CA HIS A 273 10.40 8.51 6.95
C HIS A 273 9.01 8.68 7.58
N ARG A 274 7.91 8.55 6.82
CA ARG A 274 6.54 8.74 7.34
C ARG A 274 5.55 7.70 6.83
N SER A 275 6.02 6.68 6.12
CA SER A 275 5.22 5.53 5.70
C SER A 275 5.62 4.27 6.47
N PRO A 276 4.85 3.84 7.47
CA PRO A 276 5.09 2.53 8.09
C PRO A 276 4.86 1.37 7.13
N VAL A 277 4.05 1.55 6.07
CA VAL A 277 3.83 0.57 5.01
C VAL A 277 5.14 0.22 4.31
N THR A 278 6.04 1.19 4.15
CA THR A 278 7.36 0.99 3.53
C THR A 278 8.25 0.01 4.29
N TYR A 279 8.02 -0.19 5.59
CA TYR A 279 8.75 -1.17 6.40
C TYR A 279 7.91 -2.39 6.75
N GLY A 280 6.81 -2.63 6.02
CA GLY A 280 6.04 -3.86 6.14
C GLY A 280 5.03 -3.88 7.30
N LEU A 281 4.60 -2.74 7.84
CA LEU A 281 3.50 -2.72 8.81
C LEU A 281 2.10 -2.86 8.16
N GLY A 282 2.07 -2.97 6.84
CA GLY A 282 0.87 -3.20 6.04
C GLY A 282 0.02 -1.95 5.84
N SER A 283 -0.84 -2.00 4.82
CA SER A 283 -1.80 -0.95 4.52
C SER A 283 -3.23 -1.49 4.53
N THR A 284 -4.19 -0.62 4.23
CA THR A 284 -5.59 -0.99 3.99
C THR A 284 -5.83 -1.45 2.54
N ASN A 285 -4.85 -1.32 1.64
CA ASN A 285 -5.04 -1.50 0.19
C ASN A 285 -4.89 -2.96 -0.28
N PHE A 286 -3.97 -3.74 0.30
CA PHE A 286 -3.64 -5.11 -0.14
C PHE A 286 -4.24 -6.16 0.79
N ARG A 287 -5.52 -5.99 1.09
CA ARG A 287 -6.28 -6.85 2.01
C ARG A 287 -7.29 -7.67 1.22
N LEU A 288 -7.13 -8.98 1.19
CA LEU A 288 -8.05 -9.90 0.52
C LEU A 288 -9.07 -10.41 1.54
N THR A 289 -10.35 -10.22 1.25
CA THR A 289 -11.42 -10.77 2.07
C THR A 289 -11.47 -12.30 1.91
N ARG A 290 -11.67 -12.99 3.03
CA ARG A 290 -11.75 -14.45 3.11
C ARG A 290 -13.21 -14.90 3.18
N GLU A 291 -13.47 -16.02 3.84
CA GLU A 291 -14.77 -16.72 3.79
C GLU A 291 -15.79 -16.14 4.78
N TYR A 292 -15.34 -15.40 5.80
CA TYR A 292 -16.20 -14.95 6.89
C TYR A 292 -16.13 -13.45 7.14
N GLY A 293 -17.26 -12.90 7.56
CA GLY A 293 -17.37 -11.62 8.25
C GLY A 293 -17.94 -11.83 9.65
N PHE A 294 -17.74 -10.85 10.53
CA PHE A 294 -18.22 -10.86 11.90
C PHE A 294 -18.98 -9.56 12.15
N ALA A 295 -20.22 -9.70 12.57
CA ALA A 295 -21.17 -8.62 12.70
C ALA A 295 -21.72 -8.60 14.11
N ILE A 296 -21.85 -7.43 14.73
CA ILE A 296 -22.53 -7.30 16.02
C ILE A 296 -23.84 -6.54 15.88
N GLY A 297 -24.89 -7.07 16.50
CA GLY A 297 -26.19 -6.41 16.62
C GLY A 297 -26.71 -6.54 18.05
N PRO A 298 -27.97 -6.14 18.31
CA PRO A 298 -28.57 -6.20 19.65
C PRO A 298 -28.60 -7.62 20.21
N THR A 299 -28.65 -8.63 19.34
CA THR A 299 -28.75 -10.04 19.71
C THR A 299 -27.41 -10.73 19.99
N GLY A 300 -26.28 -10.06 19.78
CA GLY A 300 -24.94 -10.63 20.01
C GLY A 300 -24.00 -10.52 18.81
N LEU A 301 -23.03 -11.45 18.76
CA LEU A 301 -22.04 -11.58 17.69
C LEU A 301 -22.46 -12.63 16.68
N HIS A 302 -22.59 -12.22 15.43
CA HIS A 302 -22.94 -13.06 14.31
C HIS A 302 -21.72 -13.37 13.45
N THR A 303 -21.57 -14.62 13.06
CA THR A 303 -20.67 -15.01 11.97
C THR A 303 -21.45 -14.99 10.67
N VAL A 304 -20.93 -14.28 9.68
CA VAL A 304 -21.49 -14.14 8.35
C VAL A 304 -20.63 -14.93 7.37
N ALA A 305 -21.20 -15.92 6.69
CA ALA A 305 -20.51 -16.59 5.58
C ALA A 305 -20.67 -15.73 4.33
N LEU A 306 -19.54 -15.35 3.73
CA LEU A 306 -19.46 -14.50 2.56
C LEU A 306 -19.41 -15.36 1.30
N ASP A 307 -20.29 -15.08 0.34
CA ASP A 307 -20.23 -15.67 -1.00
C ASP A 307 -19.79 -14.58 -1.97
N PRO A 308 -18.50 -14.47 -2.30
CA PRO A 308 -18.02 -13.43 -3.19
C PRO A 308 -18.46 -13.62 -4.65
N GLN A 309 -18.76 -14.85 -5.08
CA GLN A 309 -19.18 -15.14 -6.46
C GLN A 309 -20.66 -14.82 -6.66
N ASN A 310 -21.46 -15.08 -5.64
CA ASN A 310 -22.86 -14.69 -5.59
C ASN A 310 -23.16 -13.98 -4.28
N PRO A 311 -22.90 -12.67 -4.19
CA PRO A 311 -23.05 -11.92 -2.94
C PRO A 311 -24.45 -11.96 -2.33
N SER A 312 -25.49 -12.23 -3.12
CA SER A 312 -26.86 -12.41 -2.59
C SER A 312 -27.03 -13.63 -1.69
N ASN A 313 -26.13 -14.61 -1.78
CA ASN A 313 -26.11 -15.80 -0.91
C ASN A 313 -25.42 -15.56 0.45
N THR A 314 -24.79 -14.40 0.63
CA THR A 314 -24.14 -14.04 1.89
C THR A 314 -25.15 -14.00 3.02
N ARG A 315 -24.88 -14.72 4.11
CA ARG A 315 -25.83 -14.90 5.22
C ARG A 315 -25.15 -15.14 6.55
N ALA A 316 -25.83 -14.78 7.64
CA ALA A 316 -25.43 -15.20 8.98
C ALA A 316 -25.54 -16.73 9.10
N VAL A 317 -24.49 -17.37 9.60
CA VAL A 317 -24.38 -18.83 9.79
C VAL A 317 -24.24 -19.24 11.25
N ALA A 318 -23.91 -18.29 12.13
CA ALA A 318 -23.92 -18.49 13.57
C ALA A 318 -24.28 -17.19 14.27
N ASN A 319 -24.90 -17.30 15.45
CA ASN A 319 -25.15 -16.20 16.36
C ASN A 319 -24.76 -16.63 17.78
N LEU A 320 -23.82 -15.92 18.38
CA LEU A 320 -23.47 -16.02 19.78
C LEU A 320 -24.14 -14.86 20.52
N ALA A 321 -25.15 -15.17 21.32
CA ALA A 321 -25.72 -14.20 22.23
C ALA A 321 -24.66 -13.71 23.22
N LEU A 322 -24.57 -12.40 23.40
CA LEU A 322 -23.65 -11.75 24.33
C LEU A 322 -24.46 -10.93 25.33
N ALA A 323 -24.04 -10.97 26.60
CA ALA A 323 -24.62 -10.13 27.64
C ALA A 323 -24.01 -8.72 27.59
N GLY A 324 -24.85 -7.69 27.77
CA GLY A 324 -24.48 -6.29 27.57
C GLY A 324 -24.49 -5.98 26.07
N GLU A 325 -25.35 -5.07 25.66
CA GLU A 325 -25.57 -4.68 24.25
C GLU A 325 -24.24 -4.41 23.53
N PRO A 326 -23.83 -5.26 22.55
CA PRO A 326 -22.61 -5.07 21.79
C PRO A 326 -22.57 -3.70 21.10
N ARG A 327 -21.42 -3.04 20.98
CA ARG A 327 -21.31 -1.71 20.37
C ARG A 327 -20.13 -1.56 19.42
N ALA A 328 -18.97 -2.10 19.79
CA ALA A 328 -17.77 -2.07 18.96
C ALA A 328 -17.19 -3.47 18.78
N LEU A 329 -16.59 -3.73 17.61
CA LEU A 329 -15.98 -5.02 17.27
C LEU A 329 -14.57 -4.84 16.71
N ALA A 330 -13.65 -5.69 17.15
CA ALA A 330 -12.35 -5.88 16.51
C ALA A 330 -12.05 -7.37 16.36
N VAL A 331 -11.44 -7.76 15.24
CA VAL A 331 -11.11 -9.17 14.96
C VAL A 331 -9.60 -9.31 14.80
N ARG A 332 -9.03 -10.32 15.47
CA ARG A 332 -7.63 -10.70 15.31
C ARG A 332 -7.50 -11.84 14.32
N LEU A 333 -6.68 -11.62 13.29
CA LEU A 333 -6.32 -12.59 12.27
C LEU A 333 -5.02 -13.35 12.64
N ASP A 334 -4.95 -14.63 12.32
CA ASP A 334 -3.73 -15.39 12.16
C ASP A 334 -3.05 -14.99 10.83
N PRO A 335 -1.82 -14.44 10.86
CA PRO A 335 -1.13 -14.04 9.65
C PRO A 335 -0.64 -15.20 8.78
N VAL A 336 -0.57 -16.45 9.28
CA VAL A 336 -0.11 -17.61 8.51
C VAL A 336 -1.25 -18.20 7.68
N HIS A 337 -2.35 -18.55 8.34
CA HIS A 337 -3.50 -19.23 7.72
C HIS A 337 -4.55 -18.29 7.16
N ALA A 338 -4.39 -16.97 7.36
CA ALA A 338 -5.36 -15.98 6.95
C ALA A 338 -6.77 -16.25 7.52
N ARG A 339 -6.85 -16.65 8.79
CA ARG A 339 -8.14 -16.92 9.48
C ARG A 339 -8.24 -16.17 10.79
N SER A 340 -9.45 -15.75 11.13
CA SER A 340 -9.77 -15.06 12.36
C SER A 340 -9.67 -16.02 13.53
N THR A 341 -8.98 -15.60 14.58
CA THR A 341 -8.79 -16.45 15.77
C THR A 341 -9.63 -15.97 16.94
N HIS A 342 -9.80 -14.66 17.09
CA HIS A 342 -10.52 -14.04 18.19
C HIS A 342 -11.29 -12.80 17.73
N ALA A 343 -12.47 -12.60 18.28
CA ALA A 343 -13.18 -11.31 18.27
C ALA A 343 -13.13 -10.68 19.67
N PHE A 344 -12.97 -9.37 19.69
CA PHE A 344 -13.09 -8.52 20.87
C PHE A 344 -14.35 -7.68 20.67
N VAL A 345 -15.29 -7.80 21.60
CA VAL A 345 -16.58 -7.11 21.55
C VAL A 345 -16.70 -6.19 22.76
N GLY A 346 -16.81 -4.89 22.52
CA GLY A 346 -17.08 -3.90 23.55
C GLY A 346 -18.57 -3.67 23.64
N CYS A 347 -19.12 -3.71 24.86
CA CYS A 347 -20.54 -3.58 25.13
C CYS A 347 -20.87 -2.26 25.85
N GLU A 348 -22.11 -1.78 25.71
CA GLU A 348 -22.60 -0.52 26.30
C GLU A 348 -22.51 -0.48 27.83
N ASP A 349 -22.54 -1.63 28.50
CA ASP A 349 -22.42 -1.72 29.95
C ASP A 349 -20.95 -1.59 30.47
N GLY A 350 -20.01 -1.33 29.56
CA GLY A 350 -18.57 -1.21 29.83
C GLY A 350 -17.81 -2.54 29.80
N THR A 351 -18.46 -3.60 29.31
CA THR A 351 -17.84 -4.93 29.24
C THR A 351 -17.02 -5.12 27.97
N LEU A 352 -15.87 -5.80 28.09
CA LEU A 352 -15.12 -6.38 26.98
C LEU A 352 -15.33 -7.90 27.01
N SER A 353 -16.01 -8.41 25.99
CA SER A 353 -16.19 -9.84 25.72
C SER A 353 -15.15 -10.31 24.71
N VAL A 354 -14.52 -11.45 25.00
CA VAL A 354 -13.53 -12.09 24.15
C VAL A 354 -14.12 -13.38 23.62
N VAL A 355 -14.20 -13.50 22.30
CA VAL A 355 -14.82 -14.64 21.61
C VAL A 355 -13.77 -15.39 20.82
N GLY A 356 -13.73 -16.71 20.96
CA GLY A 356 -12.91 -17.60 20.14
C GLY A 356 -13.58 -17.89 18.80
N LEU A 357 -12.82 -17.74 17.70
CA LEU A 357 -13.30 -17.87 16.32
C LEU A 357 -12.66 -19.00 15.51
N ARG A 358 -11.85 -19.86 16.14
CA ARG A 358 -11.22 -21.02 15.46
C ARG A 358 -12.23 -21.94 14.77
N SER A 359 -13.44 -22.03 15.32
CA SER A 359 -14.60 -22.58 14.61
C SER A 359 -15.59 -21.44 14.39
N PRO A 360 -15.59 -20.79 13.21
CA PRO A 360 -16.38 -19.57 12.99
C PRO A 360 -17.89 -19.85 13.02
N VAL A 361 -18.32 -21.07 12.73
CA VAL A 361 -19.73 -21.50 12.84
C VAL A 361 -20.13 -21.95 14.25
N LEU A 362 -19.18 -22.04 15.19
CA LEU A 362 -19.42 -22.35 16.61
C LEU A 362 -18.60 -21.41 17.50
N PRO A 363 -18.81 -20.08 17.40
CA PRO A 363 -18.10 -19.11 18.22
C PRO A 363 -18.42 -19.30 19.71
N ARG A 364 -17.44 -19.07 20.57
CA ARG A 364 -17.60 -19.23 22.03
C ARG A 364 -17.03 -18.04 22.78
N GLU A 365 -17.81 -17.48 23.70
CA GLU A 365 -17.31 -16.48 24.65
C GLU A 365 -16.33 -17.15 25.61
N LEU A 366 -15.10 -16.66 25.64
CA LEU A 366 -13.99 -17.17 26.45
C LEU A 366 -13.83 -16.39 27.75
N GLN A 367 -14.12 -15.09 27.70
CA GLN A 367 -13.97 -14.18 28.83
C GLN A 367 -14.88 -12.98 28.66
N ARG A 368 -15.40 -12.49 29.78
CA ARG A 368 -16.22 -11.30 29.90
C ARG A 368 -15.74 -10.48 31.09
N LYS A 369 -15.33 -9.22 30.89
CA LYS A 369 -14.87 -8.35 31.99
C LYS A 369 -15.28 -6.90 31.79
N LYS A 370 -15.77 -6.27 32.86
CA LYS A 370 -16.06 -4.83 32.88
C LYS A 370 -14.78 -4.03 33.02
N VAL A 371 -14.25 -3.53 31.90
CA VAL A 371 -12.97 -2.81 31.83
C VAL A 371 -13.02 -1.55 30.95
N LEU A 372 -14.18 -1.26 30.37
CA LEU A 372 -14.46 -0.14 29.47
C LEU A 372 -15.53 0.75 30.09
N ALA A 373 -15.71 1.94 29.52
CA ALA A 373 -16.72 2.91 29.92
C ALA A 373 -17.79 3.08 28.83
N ASP A 374 -17.39 3.34 27.59
CA ASP A 374 -18.25 3.61 26.43
C ASP A 374 -17.51 3.21 25.12
N PRO A 375 -17.41 1.91 24.81
CA PRO A 375 -16.64 1.47 23.65
C PRO A 375 -17.32 1.85 22.33
N ARG A 376 -16.67 2.71 21.54
CA ARG A 376 -17.20 3.20 20.25
C ARG A 376 -16.53 2.58 19.03
N ARG A 377 -15.20 2.37 19.09
CA ARG A 377 -14.45 1.77 17.98
C ARG A 377 -13.23 1.04 18.51
N MET A 378 -12.94 -0.13 17.95
CA MET A 378 -11.76 -0.92 18.29
C MET A 378 -10.90 -1.28 17.07
N ILE A 379 -9.59 -1.45 17.29
CA ILE A 379 -8.63 -1.98 16.31
C ILE A 379 -7.76 -3.02 17.00
N ALA A 380 -7.82 -4.27 16.54
CA ALA A 380 -6.88 -5.31 16.93
C ALA A 380 -5.80 -5.41 15.85
N GLN A 381 -4.54 -5.13 16.21
CA GLN A 381 -3.43 -5.20 15.27
C GLN A 381 -2.16 -5.72 15.96
N GLY A 382 -1.58 -6.79 15.40
CA GLY A 382 -0.44 -7.49 16.01
C GLY A 382 -0.77 -7.99 17.41
N GLY A 383 -0.01 -7.53 18.40
CA GLY A 383 -0.19 -7.87 19.82
C GLY A 383 -0.97 -6.83 20.63
N TRP A 384 -1.68 -5.90 19.99
CA TRP A 384 -2.37 -4.79 20.66
C TRP A 384 -3.84 -4.66 20.25
N LEU A 385 -4.68 -4.29 21.21
CA LEU A 385 -6.07 -3.85 21.00
C LEU A 385 -6.19 -2.39 21.44
N TYR A 386 -6.51 -1.52 20.49
CA TYR A 386 -6.78 -0.10 20.74
C TYR A 386 -8.28 0.12 20.78
N VAL A 387 -8.76 0.86 21.77
CA VAL A 387 -10.19 1.12 22.02
C VAL A 387 -10.41 2.62 22.17
N ALA A 388 -11.26 3.18 21.31
CA ALA A 388 -11.89 4.49 21.54
C ALA A 388 -13.06 4.24 22.49
N ASP A 389 -12.85 4.59 23.77
CA ASP A 389 -13.76 4.31 24.88
C ASP A 389 -14.63 5.51 25.24
N GLY A 390 -15.00 6.34 24.25
CA GLY A 390 -15.87 7.50 24.44
C GLY A 390 -15.32 8.45 25.51
N VAL A 391 -16.09 8.67 26.57
CA VAL A 391 -15.69 9.48 27.74
C VAL A 391 -14.55 8.85 28.57
N GLY A 392 -14.31 7.55 28.41
CA GLY A 392 -13.16 6.84 28.98
C GLY A 392 -11.83 7.11 28.24
N GLY A 393 -11.87 7.83 27.12
CA GLY A 393 -10.71 8.20 26.32
C GLY A 393 -10.15 7.04 25.47
N LEU A 394 -8.86 7.11 25.14
CA LEU A 394 -8.16 6.02 24.46
C LEU A 394 -7.71 4.98 25.48
N ARG A 395 -8.01 3.70 25.23
CA ARG A 395 -7.53 2.56 26.04
C ARG A 395 -6.80 1.55 25.18
N ILE A 396 -5.76 0.95 25.75
CA ILE A 396 -4.89 0.02 25.05
C ILE A 396 -4.72 -1.24 25.88
N PHE A 397 -4.92 -2.39 25.24
CA PHE A 397 -4.76 -3.70 25.84
C PHE A 397 -3.66 -4.49 25.10
N ASP A 398 -2.86 -5.20 25.88
CA ASP A 398 -1.99 -6.28 25.41
C ASP A 398 -2.84 -7.51 25.10
N ILE A 399 -2.75 -8.01 23.87
CA ILE A 399 -3.49 -9.18 23.41
C ILE A 399 -2.56 -10.31 22.95
N ASP A 400 -1.29 -10.35 23.35
CA ASP A 400 -0.41 -11.47 22.99
C ASP A 400 -0.99 -12.82 23.42
N LYS A 401 -1.63 -12.86 24.60
CA LYS A 401 -2.57 -13.91 25.01
C LYS A 401 -4.01 -13.42 24.75
N PRO A 402 -4.58 -13.66 23.56
CA PRO A 402 -5.82 -13.01 23.14
C PRO A 402 -7.04 -13.42 23.95
N SER A 403 -7.03 -14.59 24.60
CA SER A 403 -8.09 -15.03 25.52
C SER A 403 -8.11 -14.27 26.85
N GLN A 404 -7.05 -13.51 27.15
CA GLN A 404 -6.91 -12.74 28.39
C GLN A 404 -6.29 -11.34 28.11
N PRO A 405 -7.02 -10.43 27.44
CA PRO A 405 -6.56 -9.07 27.21
C PRO A 405 -6.21 -8.38 28.52
N ARG A 406 -5.05 -7.71 28.56
CA ARG A 406 -4.57 -7.01 29.74
C ARG A 406 -4.48 -5.51 29.46
N PRO A 407 -5.14 -4.64 30.24
CA PRO A 407 -4.99 -3.19 30.08
C PRO A 407 -3.53 -2.81 30.32
N VAL A 408 -2.97 -1.99 29.44
CA VAL A 408 -1.56 -1.55 29.52
C VAL A 408 -1.37 -0.04 29.46
N GLY A 409 -2.26 0.67 28.75
CA GLY A 409 -2.13 2.11 28.56
C GLY A 409 -3.48 2.77 28.39
N ALA A 410 -3.53 4.05 28.74
CA ALA A 410 -4.68 4.90 28.53
C ALA A 410 -4.22 6.33 28.29
N LEU A 411 -5.02 7.11 27.56
CA LEU A 411 -4.84 8.53 27.38
C LEU A 411 -6.22 9.20 27.48
N PRO A 412 -6.41 10.17 28.40
CA PRO A 412 -7.64 10.95 28.44
C PRO A 412 -7.87 11.68 27.12
N THR A 413 -9.12 11.70 26.67
CA THR A 413 -9.56 12.48 25.52
C THR A 413 -10.90 13.15 25.86
N THR A 414 -11.44 13.96 24.95
CA THR A 414 -12.75 14.59 25.14
C THR A 414 -13.87 13.57 25.01
N GLU A 415 -13.92 12.88 23.87
CA GLU A 415 -14.93 11.87 23.55
C GLU A 415 -14.43 10.98 22.39
N ALA A 416 -13.64 9.95 22.69
CA ALA A 416 -13.04 9.11 21.67
C ALA A 416 -14.10 8.34 20.85
N GLN A 417 -14.27 8.68 19.57
CA GLN A 417 -15.24 8.09 18.65
C GLN A 417 -14.62 7.07 17.72
N GLY A 418 -13.57 7.47 17.00
CA GLY A 418 -13.03 6.74 15.86
C GLY A 418 -11.52 6.59 15.96
N LEU A 419 -11.00 5.51 15.37
CA LEU A 419 -9.57 5.19 15.38
C LEU A 419 -9.06 4.89 13.97
N ALA A 420 -7.86 5.39 13.67
CA ALA A 420 -7.06 4.94 12.53
C ALA A 420 -5.58 4.82 12.91
N LEU A 421 -5.01 3.63 12.73
CA LEU A 421 -3.64 3.31 13.11
C LEU A 421 -2.69 3.40 11.91
N ALA A 422 -1.67 4.25 12.04
CA ALA A 422 -0.47 4.24 11.23
C ALA A 422 0.74 4.26 12.14
N TYR A 423 1.05 3.10 12.73
CA TYR A 423 2.09 2.94 13.74
C TYR A 423 3.40 3.67 13.35
N PRO A 424 4.01 4.45 14.26
CA PRO A 424 3.69 4.58 15.68
C PRO A 424 2.60 5.60 16.00
N TRP A 425 1.91 6.18 15.01
CA TRP A 425 0.87 7.18 15.26
C TRP A 425 -0.52 6.55 15.19
N LEU A 426 -1.32 6.81 16.22
CA LEU A 426 -2.74 6.50 16.26
C LEU A 426 -3.51 7.81 16.19
N LEU A 427 -4.45 7.90 15.25
CA LEU A 427 -5.35 9.03 15.14
C LEU A 427 -6.62 8.69 15.88
N VAL A 428 -7.09 9.65 16.67
CA VAL A 428 -8.34 9.56 17.43
C VAL A 428 -9.25 10.68 16.95
N ALA A 429 -10.41 10.31 16.40
CA ALA A 429 -11.51 11.25 16.20
C ALA A 429 -12.16 11.45 17.58
N ASP A 430 -11.99 12.63 18.18
CA ASP A 430 -12.25 12.92 19.59
C ASP A 430 -13.52 13.75 19.82
N GLY A 431 -14.56 13.54 19.00
CA GLY A 431 -15.82 14.29 19.11
C GLY A 431 -15.54 15.79 19.06
N ALA A 432 -15.99 16.51 20.09
CA ALA A 432 -15.77 17.95 20.29
C ALA A 432 -14.28 18.39 20.33
N GLY A 433 -13.36 17.46 20.63
CA GLY A 433 -11.91 17.68 20.67
C GLY A 433 -11.23 17.74 19.30
N GLY A 434 -11.95 17.39 18.22
CA GLY A 434 -11.42 17.35 16.85
C GLY A 434 -10.59 16.11 16.57
N LEU A 435 -9.50 16.26 15.81
CA LEU A 435 -8.61 15.15 15.47
C LEU A 435 -7.36 15.18 16.35
N LEU A 436 -7.15 14.12 17.15
CA LEU A 436 -5.95 13.95 17.97
C LEU A 436 -4.96 13.01 17.29
N VAL A 437 -3.68 13.35 17.40
CA VAL A 437 -2.55 12.50 16.99
C VAL A 437 -1.84 12.02 18.25
N VAL A 438 -1.76 10.70 18.40
CA VAL A 438 -1.18 10.04 19.58
C VAL A 438 -0.01 9.16 19.14
N ASP A 439 1.13 9.28 19.80
CA ASP A 439 2.25 8.36 19.67
C ASP A 439 1.98 7.13 20.54
N VAL A 440 1.85 5.98 19.89
CA VAL A 440 1.62 4.66 20.49
C VAL A 440 2.80 3.72 20.25
N ALA A 441 4.01 4.25 20.00
CA ALA A 441 5.18 3.39 19.91
C ALA A 441 5.35 2.58 21.18
N ASP A 442 5.23 3.21 22.35
CA ASP A 442 5.11 2.53 23.64
C ASP A 442 3.63 2.47 24.05
N PRO A 443 2.93 1.35 23.84
CA PRO A 443 1.49 1.27 24.07
C PRO A 443 1.13 1.30 25.56
N ALA A 444 2.09 1.10 26.46
CA ALA A 444 1.88 1.28 27.89
C ALA A 444 1.92 2.75 28.32
N ARG A 445 2.51 3.61 27.48
CA ARG A 445 2.68 5.05 27.74
C ARG A 445 2.31 5.86 26.48
N PRO A 446 1.07 5.79 26.01
CA PRO A 446 0.63 6.58 24.85
C PRO A 446 0.83 8.07 25.13
N LYS A 447 1.30 8.82 24.14
CA LYS A 447 1.61 10.26 24.29
C LYS A 447 0.81 11.08 23.30
N PHE A 448 0.12 12.10 23.80
CA PHE A 448 -0.40 13.16 22.94
C PHE A 448 0.75 13.82 22.17
N VAL A 449 0.57 13.99 20.85
CA VAL A 449 1.54 14.65 19.97
C VAL A 449 1.01 16.01 19.53
N SER A 450 -0.20 16.03 19.00
CA SER A 450 -0.84 17.23 18.48
C SER A 450 -2.36 17.03 18.36
N SER A 451 -3.08 18.11 18.16
CA SER A 451 -4.50 18.10 17.79
C SER A 451 -4.76 19.05 16.63
N VAL A 452 -5.86 18.83 15.92
CA VAL A 452 -6.38 19.71 14.88
C VAL A 452 -7.81 20.06 15.23
N ASP A 453 -8.05 21.35 15.37
CA ASP A 453 -9.40 21.90 15.28
C ASP A 453 -9.85 21.86 13.82
N LEU A 454 -10.82 20.99 13.54
CA LEU A 454 -11.33 20.69 12.20
C LEU A 454 -12.22 21.81 11.65
N ASN A 455 -12.61 22.74 12.52
CA ASN A 455 -13.44 23.90 12.21
C ASN A 455 -12.76 25.23 12.61
N ALA A 456 -11.44 25.26 12.80
CA ALA A 456 -10.69 26.48 13.15
C ALA A 456 -10.95 27.69 12.22
N GLU A 457 -11.35 27.44 10.97
CA GLU A 457 -11.69 28.46 9.98
C GLU A 457 -13.20 28.79 9.94
N ARG A 458 -14.00 28.29 10.89
CA ARG A 458 -15.47 28.34 10.93
C ARG A 458 -16.00 28.57 12.33
N ALA A 459 -17.23 29.08 12.44
CA ALA A 459 -17.97 29.21 13.70
C ALA A 459 -18.87 27.99 13.97
N GLU A 460 -18.45 26.80 13.56
CA GLU A 460 -19.17 25.52 13.68
C GLU A 460 -18.53 24.69 14.82
N PRO A 461 -19.30 23.91 15.61
CA PRO A 461 -18.74 23.03 16.64
C PRO A 461 -17.71 22.06 16.05
N ASN A 462 -16.59 21.81 16.71
CA ASN A 462 -15.54 20.94 16.19
C ASN A 462 -15.92 19.46 16.41
N GLU A 463 -16.59 18.80 15.47
CA GLU A 463 -17.03 17.40 15.62
C GLU A 463 -16.16 16.42 14.80
N ALA A 464 -15.63 15.36 15.42
CA ALA A 464 -14.94 14.26 14.74
C ALA A 464 -15.53 12.90 15.13
N ARG A 465 -16.12 12.17 14.16
CA ARG A 465 -16.84 10.90 14.40
C ARG A 465 -16.09 9.66 13.90
N ASP A 466 -15.50 9.74 12.72
CA ASP A 466 -14.71 8.65 12.15
C ASP A 466 -13.48 9.21 11.45
N VAL A 467 -12.43 8.41 11.38
CA VAL A 467 -11.19 8.73 10.69
C VAL A 467 -10.70 7.54 9.89
N LYS A 468 -10.21 7.78 8.67
CA LYS A 468 -9.47 6.82 7.86
C LYS A 468 -8.19 7.43 7.32
N LEU A 469 -7.20 6.57 7.12
CA LEU A 469 -5.87 6.96 6.66
C LEU A 469 -5.62 6.48 5.23
N LEU A 470 -4.98 7.34 4.45
CA LEU A 470 -4.44 7.01 3.15
C LEU A 470 -3.02 7.55 3.07
N PHE A 471 -2.05 6.68 2.76
CA PHE A 471 -0.72 7.12 2.38
C PHE A 471 -0.66 7.25 0.86
N GLN A 472 -0.55 8.48 0.37
CA GLN A 472 -0.35 8.77 -1.03
C GLN A 472 1.15 8.75 -1.33
N TYR A 473 1.60 7.73 -2.06
CA TYR A 473 2.96 7.69 -2.59
C TYR A 473 3.15 8.74 -3.67
N SER A 474 4.38 9.21 -3.85
CA SER A 474 4.68 10.08 -4.97
C SER A 474 4.47 9.35 -6.30
N ARG A 475 3.84 10.02 -7.26
CA ARG A 475 3.60 9.50 -8.60
C ARG A 475 4.38 10.32 -9.62
N LEU A 476 4.83 9.69 -10.68
CA LEU A 476 5.40 10.39 -11.83
C LEU A 476 4.25 10.94 -12.69
N HIS A 477 4.38 12.21 -13.08
CA HIS A 477 3.41 12.93 -13.89
C HIS A 477 4.12 13.59 -15.08
N PRO A 478 3.70 13.31 -16.32
CA PRO A 478 4.22 14.02 -17.48
C PRO A 478 3.74 15.47 -17.46
N ARG A 479 4.65 16.38 -17.78
CA ARG A 479 4.37 17.80 -17.99
C ARG A 479 4.10 18.08 -19.46
N ARG A 480 3.46 19.23 -19.72
CA ARG A 480 3.16 19.69 -21.09
C ARG A 480 4.42 19.91 -21.95
N ASP A 481 5.58 20.13 -21.32
CA ASP A 481 6.87 20.32 -21.98
C ASP A 481 7.60 18.99 -22.29
N GLY A 482 6.97 17.84 -22.04
CA GLY A 482 7.54 16.52 -22.25
C GLY A 482 8.46 16.02 -21.13
N THR A 483 8.71 16.85 -20.10
CA THR A 483 9.45 16.41 -18.89
C THR A 483 8.53 15.65 -17.94
N VAL A 484 9.11 14.91 -16.99
CA VAL A 484 8.36 14.19 -15.95
C VAL A 484 8.61 14.87 -14.61
N GLN A 485 7.58 14.98 -13.79
CA GLN A 485 7.67 15.47 -12.43
C GLN A 485 7.10 14.44 -11.45
N ARG A 486 7.81 14.23 -10.35
CA ARG A 486 7.30 13.46 -9.20
C ARG A 486 6.40 14.35 -8.32
N GLY A 487 5.19 13.88 -8.02
CA GLY A 487 4.26 14.49 -7.06
C GLY A 487 4.77 14.40 -5.61
N ALA A 488 4.15 15.13 -4.68
CA ALA A 488 4.49 15.01 -3.27
C ALA A 488 3.89 13.74 -2.66
N ALA A 489 4.65 13.03 -1.83
CA ALA A 489 4.09 11.97 -1.00
C ALA A 489 3.41 12.58 0.25
N ARG A 490 2.29 12.00 0.68
CA ARG A 490 1.49 12.52 1.80
C ARG A 490 0.91 11.41 2.65
N HIS A 491 0.78 11.68 3.93
CA HIS A 491 -0.04 10.90 4.82
C HIS A 491 -1.31 11.69 5.12
N LEU A 492 -2.46 11.21 4.66
CA LEU A 492 -3.72 11.93 4.77
C LEU A 492 -4.68 11.23 5.72
N ALA A 493 -5.34 12.03 6.56
CA ALA A 493 -6.46 11.63 7.37
C ALA A 493 -7.75 12.21 6.80
N PHE A 494 -8.73 11.36 6.56
CA PHE A 494 -10.07 11.71 6.12
C PHE A 494 -11.00 11.58 7.32
N VAL A 495 -11.57 12.70 7.77
CA VAL A 495 -12.33 12.77 9.02
C VAL A 495 -13.79 13.10 8.72
N ALA A 496 -14.68 12.18 9.09
CA ALA A 496 -16.12 12.39 9.05
C ALA A 496 -16.52 13.28 10.24
N CYS A 497 -17.11 14.43 9.96
CA CYS A 497 -17.42 15.49 10.93
C CYS A 497 -18.94 15.68 11.09
N GLY A 498 -19.73 14.64 10.80
CA GLY A 498 -21.19 14.69 10.88
C GLY A 498 -21.79 15.73 9.93
N LEU A 499 -22.60 16.64 10.48
CA LEU A 499 -23.25 17.72 9.72
C LEU A 499 -22.26 18.74 9.13
N ASP A 500 -21.05 18.83 9.66
CA ASP A 500 -20.02 19.73 9.15
C ASP A 500 -19.35 19.19 7.88
N GLY A 501 -19.70 17.96 7.48
CA GLY A 501 -19.23 17.29 6.28
C GLY A 501 -17.96 16.46 6.52
N LEU A 502 -17.05 16.50 5.55
CA LEU A 502 -15.75 15.84 5.63
C LEU A 502 -14.62 16.87 5.78
N ARG A 503 -13.54 16.50 6.48
CA ARG A 503 -12.26 17.22 6.50
C ARG A 503 -11.13 16.30 6.05
N ILE A 504 -10.16 16.88 5.35
CA ILE A 504 -8.91 16.20 4.98
C ILE A 504 -7.77 16.89 5.70
N VAL A 505 -7.02 16.14 6.50
CA VAL A 505 -5.87 16.62 7.26
C VAL A 505 -4.61 15.95 6.73
N ASP A 506 -3.62 16.74 6.35
CA ASP A 506 -2.29 16.27 6.01
C ASP A 506 -1.49 16.06 7.29
N ILE A 507 -1.32 14.80 7.68
CA ILE A 507 -0.61 14.37 8.89
C ILE A 507 0.82 13.90 8.58
N THR A 508 1.35 14.27 7.41
CA THR A 508 2.72 13.91 7.01
C THR A 508 3.76 14.34 8.04
N GLU A 509 3.53 15.46 8.73
CA GLU A 509 4.26 15.80 9.94
C GLU A 509 3.31 15.69 11.15
N PRO A 510 3.35 14.57 11.89
CA PRO A 510 2.41 14.30 12.99
C PRO A 510 2.44 15.34 14.11
N SER A 511 3.57 16.02 14.30
CA SER A 511 3.70 17.13 15.26
C SER A 511 3.07 18.45 14.80
N LYS A 512 2.81 18.57 13.50
CA LYS A 512 2.29 19.78 12.85
C LYS A 512 1.32 19.41 11.72
N PRO A 513 0.22 18.71 12.04
CA PRO A 513 -0.79 18.36 11.05
C PRO A 513 -1.40 19.62 10.43
N VAL A 514 -1.75 19.55 9.15
CA VAL A 514 -2.26 20.69 8.37
C VAL A 514 -3.65 20.36 7.85
N LEU A 515 -4.66 21.11 8.27
CA LEU A 515 -5.99 21.04 7.67
C LEU A 515 -5.93 21.53 6.22
N LEU A 516 -6.33 20.68 5.27
CA LEU A 516 -6.34 21.04 3.85
C LEU A 516 -7.63 21.80 3.52
N ARG A 517 -7.50 22.95 2.88
CA ARG A 517 -8.65 23.69 2.31
C ARG A 517 -9.17 22.97 1.08
N THR A 518 -10.27 22.24 1.24
CA THR A 518 -10.89 21.46 0.17
C THR A 518 -12.33 21.93 -0.07
N PRO A 519 -12.64 22.57 -1.21
CA PRO A 519 -14.02 22.83 -1.59
C PRO A 519 -14.70 21.52 -2.00
N GLY A 520 -15.98 21.32 -1.64
CA GLY A 520 -16.80 20.27 -2.26
C GLY A 520 -17.27 19.10 -1.39
N PHE A 521 -17.13 19.17 -0.06
CA PHE A 521 -17.66 18.14 0.86
C PHE A 521 -18.83 18.60 1.74
N ARG A 522 -19.51 19.68 1.35
CA ARG A 522 -20.77 20.09 1.98
C ARG A 522 -21.93 19.44 1.23
N PHE A 523 -22.78 18.77 1.99
CA PHE A 523 -24.04 18.23 1.52
C PHE A 523 -25.14 19.04 2.19
N ASP A 524 -26.08 19.59 1.43
CA ASP A 524 -27.21 20.31 2.01
C ASP A 524 -27.96 19.38 2.98
N ARG A 525 -27.86 19.64 4.29
CA ARG A 525 -28.42 18.84 5.39
C ARG A 525 -27.95 17.36 5.45
N GLY A 526 -26.78 17.03 4.89
CA GLY A 526 -26.24 15.66 4.92
C GLY A 526 -25.28 15.40 6.08
N ASP A 527 -25.60 14.43 6.93
CA ASP A 527 -24.77 13.92 8.02
C ASP A 527 -23.75 12.90 7.51
N VAL A 528 -22.47 13.28 7.46
CA VAL A 528 -21.37 12.40 7.07
C VAL A 528 -20.97 11.52 8.26
N ARG A 529 -21.35 10.25 8.21
CA ARG A 529 -21.14 9.30 9.33
C ARG A 529 -19.94 8.40 9.19
N GLY A 530 -19.55 8.06 7.96
CA GLY A 530 -18.43 7.15 7.75
C GLY A 530 -17.73 7.35 6.43
N VAL A 531 -16.48 6.94 6.43
CA VAL A 531 -15.57 7.07 5.31
C VAL A 531 -14.79 5.78 5.13
N ALA A 532 -14.54 5.42 3.88
CA ALA A 532 -13.55 4.44 3.48
C ALA A 532 -12.68 5.03 2.37
N VAL A 533 -11.43 4.57 2.29
CA VAL A 533 -10.46 5.02 1.27
C VAL A 533 -9.74 3.81 0.69
N ASN A 534 -9.45 3.87 -0.61
CA ASN A 534 -8.83 2.78 -1.34
C ASN A 534 -7.97 3.34 -2.47
N THR A 535 -6.71 2.91 -2.55
CA THR A 535 -5.91 3.09 -3.77
C THR A 535 -6.21 1.93 -4.70
N VAL A 536 -6.71 2.24 -5.90
CA VAL A 536 -7.01 1.25 -6.94
C VAL A 536 -5.99 1.38 -8.05
N PHE A 537 -5.44 0.23 -8.45
CA PHE A 537 -4.63 0.12 -9.66
C PHE A 537 -5.46 -0.52 -10.76
N ASP A 538 -6.02 0.30 -11.65
CA ASP A 538 -6.74 -0.20 -12.81
C ASP A 538 -5.70 -0.65 -13.84
N ILE A 539 -5.68 -1.93 -14.20
CA ILE A 539 -4.92 -2.42 -15.35
C ILE A 539 -5.68 -2.02 -16.61
N GLY A 540 -4.98 -1.46 -17.59
CA GLY A 540 -5.53 -1.05 -18.87
C GLY A 540 -6.14 -2.23 -19.66
N SER A 541 -7.04 -1.93 -20.58
CA SER A 541 -7.67 -2.98 -21.38
C SER A 541 -6.70 -3.56 -22.40
N THR A 542 -6.80 -4.87 -22.65
CA THR A 542 -5.97 -5.62 -23.61
C THR A 542 -6.09 -5.12 -25.05
N GLY A 543 -7.21 -4.44 -25.38
CA GLY A 543 -7.45 -3.78 -26.68
C GLY A 543 -6.92 -2.34 -26.80
N GLY A 544 -6.20 -1.82 -25.80
CA GLY A 544 -5.57 -0.49 -25.86
C GLY A 544 -6.51 0.71 -25.64
N GLY A 545 -7.79 0.49 -25.34
CA GLY A 545 -8.78 1.55 -25.12
C GLY A 545 -8.71 2.22 -23.74
N LEU A 546 -8.26 1.51 -22.71
CA LEU A 546 -8.08 2.04 -21.35
C LEU A 546 -6.61 1.93 -20.95
N LYS A 547 -6.02 3.04 -20.48
CA LYS A 547 -4.66 3.04 -19.93
C LYS A 547 -4.67 2.61 -18.46
N SER A 548 -3.63 1.88 -18.06
CA SER A 548 -3.39 1.52 -16.67
C SER A 548 -3.13 2.76 -15.83
N GLN A 549 -3.80 2.91 -14.69
CA GLN A 549 -3.62 4.07 -13.81
C GLN A 549 -3.79 3.66 -12.35
N GLU A 550 -3.00 4.27 -11.48
CA GLU A 550 -3.20 4.21 -10.03
C GLU A 550 -3.97 5.46 -9.60
N ARG A 551 -5.08 5.28 -8.88
CA ARG A 551 -5.93 6.36 -8.37
C ARG A 551 -6.30 6.11 -6.92
N ASP A 552 -6.53 7.20 -6.20
CA ASP A 552 -7.04 7.14 -4.84
C ASP A 552 -8.52 7.50 -4.82
N TYR A 553 -9.33 6.62 -4.27
CA TYR A 553 -10.76 6.81 -4.13
C TYR A 553 -11.17 6.90 -2.67
N MET A 554 -12.20 7.70 -2.43
CA MET A 554 -12.86 7.85 -1.15
C MET A 554 -14.35 7.57 -1.31
N TYR A 555 -14.90 6.82 -0.36
CA TYR A 555 -16.30 6.44 -0.30
C TYR A 555 -16.90 7.03 0.98
N LEU A 556 -17.92 7.88 0.83
CA LEU A 556 -18.57 8.56 1.94
C LEU A 556 -19.99 8.05 2.11
N TYR A 557 -20.30 7.61 3.32
CA TYR A 557 -21.68 7.40 3.73
C TYR A 557 -22.25 8.72 4.24
N VAL A 558 -23.31 9.18 3.60
CA VAL A 558 -24.00 10.41 3.96
C VAL A 558 -25.47 10.10 4.20
N ASP A 559 -25.96 10.44 5.39
CA ASP A 559 -27.37 10.40 5.73
C ASP A 559 -28.01 11.76 5.45
N GLN A 560 -28.97 11.83 4.53
CA GLN A 560 -29.57 13.09 4.07
C GLN A 560 -30.96 13.37 4.66
N GLY A 561 -31.46 12.59 5.63
CA GLY A 561 -32.86 12.65 6.05
C GLY A 561 -33.13 13.10 7.50
N PRO A 562 -34.12 14.00 7.69
CA PRO A 562 -35.05 13.94 8.82
C PRO A 562 -36.51 13.62 8.40
N GLN A 563 -36.79 13.38 7.09
CA GLN A 563 -38.17 13.29 6.55
C GLN A 563 -38.52 12.01 5.78
N ASP A 564 -37.60 11.06 5.58
CA ASP A 564 -37.92 9.70 5.15
C ASP A 564 -36.67 8.85 5.44
N GLN A 565 -36.78 7.74 6.18
CA GLN A 565 -35.64 6.90 6.62
C GLN A 565 -34.93 6.14 5.47
N ARG A 566 -35.03 6.65 4.23
CA ARG A 566 -34.66 5.99 2.95
C ARG A 566 -33.74 6.85 2.07
N GLN A 567 -33.09 7.87 2.62
CA GLN A 567 -32.29 8.85 1.85
C GLN A 567 -30.76 8.75 2.05
N GLN A 568 -30.24 7.65 2.60
CA GLN A 568 -28.79 7.48 2.77
C GLN A 568 -28.13 7.13 1.43
N ARG A 569 -26.89 7.58 1.23
CA ARG A 569 -26.17 7.38 -0.04
C ARG A 569 -24.69 7.14 0.18
N ILE A 570 -24.10 6.35 -0.72
CA ILE A 570 -22.65 6.31 -0.88
C ILE A 570 -22.23 7.29 -1.96
N TYR A 571 -21.36 8.23 -1.62
CA TYR A 571 -20.71 9.14 -2.56
C TYR A 571 -19.29 8.67 -2.83
N VAL A 572 -18.89 8.65 -4.09
CA VAL A 572 -17.53 8.28 -4.50
C VAL A 572 -16.80 9.51 -5.01
N PHE A 573 -15.56 9.70 -4.52
CA PHE A 573 -14.68 10.78 -4.93
C PHE A 573 -13.33 10.22 -5.36
N ASP A 574 -12.82 10.68 -6.49
CA ASP A 574 -11.40 10.59 -6.83
C ASP A 574 -10.65 11.68 -6.05
N VAL A 575 -9.78 11.23 -5.15
CA VAL A 575 -8.96 12.06 -4.26
C VAL A 575 -7.48 11.94 -4.59
N SER A 576 -7.14 11.50 -5.81
CA SER A 576 -5.76 11.44 -6.29
C SER A 576 -5.07 12.82 -6.26
N ASP A 577 -5.84 13.90 -6.42
CA ASP A 577 -5.47 15.26 -6.00
C ASP A 577 -6.35 15.65 -4.79
N PRO A 578 -5.84 15.58 -3.54
CA PRO A 578 -6.64 15.83 -2.35
C PRO A 578 -7.07 17.29 -2.21
N LEU A 579 -6.42 18.23 -2.94
CA LEU A 579 -6.82 19.65 -2.93
C LEU A 579 -7.96 19.94 -3.90
N ARG A 580 -8.21 19.03 -4.85
CA ARG A 580 -9.23 19.15 -5.89
C ARG A 580 -9.97 17.82 -6.06
N PRO A 581 -10.64 17.34 -5.01
CA PRO A 581 -11.38 16.09 -5.05
C PRO A 581 -12.45 16.17 -6.14
N ARG A 582 -12.61 15.10 -6.92
CA ARG A 582 -13.59 15.03 -8.00
C ARG A 582 -14.64 14.01 -7.65
N ARG A 583 -15.89 14.44 -7.56
CA ARG A 583 -17.02 13.53 -7.41
C ARG A 583 -17.13 12.66 -8.66
N VAL A 584 -17.23 11.35 -8.45
CA VAL A 584 -17.53 10.37 -9.50
C VAL A 584 -19.05 10.33 -9.69
N ASN A 585 -19.49 10.11 -10.94
CA ASN A 585 -20.91 9.94 -11.24
C ASN A 585 -21.48 8.69 -10.55
N GLY A 586 -22.76 8.76 -10.16
CA GLY A 586 -23.40 7.72 -9.37
C GLY A 586 -23.26 8.00 -7.87
N SER A 587 -24.38 7.94 -7.17
CA SER A 587 -24.42 7.98 -5.70
C SER A 587 -25.50 7.00 -5.26
N PRO A 588 -25.18 5.70 -5.29
CA PRO A 588 -26.15 4.64 -5.02
C PRO A 588 -26.83 4.89 -3.68
N ARG A 589 -28.16 4.75 -3.68
CA ARG A 589 -28.94 4.81 -2.45
C ARG A 589 -28.61 3.57 -1.64
N VAL A 590 -28.41 3.79 -0.34
CA VAL A 590 -28.34 2.74 0.66
C VAL A 590 -29.43 3.05 1.67
N TYR A 591 -30.00 2.01 2.27
CA TYR A 591 -31.04 2.18 3.28
C TYR A 591 -30.39 2.05 4.66
N GLY A 592 -30.85 2.78 5.68
CA GLY A 592 -30.52 2.57 7.09
C GLY A 592 -29.02 2.50 7.50
N GLY A 593 -28.80 2.35 8.80
CA GLY A 593 -27.52 1.84 9.32
C GLY A 593 -26.65 2.79 10.13
N THR A 594 -25.55 2.25 10.65
CA THR A 594 -24.63 2.91 11.59
C THR A 594 -23.74 3.96 10.93
N GLY A 595 -23.77 4.02 9.61
CA GLY A 595 -22.84 4.81 8.81
C GLY A 595 -21.46 4.18 8.65
N GLN A 596 -21.24 2.96 9.16
CA GLN A 596 -19.99 2.26 8.93
C GLN A 596 -19.86 1.82 7.47
N VAL A 597 -18.67 2.08 6.91
CA VAL A 597 -18.30 1.72 5.54
C VAL A 597 -17.11 0.77 5.60
N VAL A 598 -17.26 -0.42 5.04
CA VAL A 598 -16.22 -1.46 5.01
C VAL A 598 -15.87 -1.78 3.56
N LEU A 599 -14.59 -2.02 3.28
CA LEU A 599 -14.14 -2.45 1.96
C LEU A 599 -14.06 -3.97 1.92
N LEU A 600 -14.84 -4.58 1.03
CA LEU A 600 -14.75 -6.00 0.72
C LEU A 600 -13.99 -6.17 -0.59
N ARG A 601 -12.96 -7.00 -0.59
CA ARG A 601 -12.15 -7.28 -1.78
C ARG A 601 -12.16 -8.77 -2.04
N ALA A 602 -12.87 -9.16 -3.08
CA ALA A 602 -13.10 -10.53 -3.46
C ALA A 602 -12.32 -10.87 -4.71
N TYR A 603 -11.48 -11.90 -4.64
CA TYR A 603 -10.81 -12.40 -5.84
C TYR A 603 -11.63 -13.53 -6.45
N ASN A 604 -12.29 -13.22 -7.56
CA ASN A 604 -13.05 -14.14 -8.39
C ASN A 604 -12.32 -14.26 -9.72
N ALA A 605 -11.41 -15.26 -9.81
CA ALA A 605 -10.47 -15.39 -10.91
C ALA A 605 -11.15 -15.24 -12.29
N PRO A 606 -10.60 -14.41 -13.19
CA PRO A 606 -9.31 -13.73 -13.10
C PRO A 606 -9.34 -12.34 -12.42
N PHE A 607 -10.48 -11.87 -11.91
CA PHE A 607 -10.65 -10.47 -11.51
C PHE A 607 -10.70 -10.27 -10.00
N LEU A 608 -10.00 -9.25 -9.52
CA LEU A 608 -10.26 -8.68 -8.20
C LEU A 608 -11.45 -7.73 -8.29
N GLN A 609 -12.48 -8.02 -7.52
CA GLN A 609 -13.64 -7.14 -7.36
C GLN A 609 -13.52 -6.36 -6.06
N HIS A 610 -13.93 -5.09 -6.13
CA HIS A 610 -13.95 -4.19 -4.99
C HIS A 610 -15.39 -3.82 -4.70
N PHE A 611 -15.78 -4.00 -3.45
CA PHE A 611 -17.10 -3.61 -2.97
C PHE A 611 -16.98 -2.72 -1.74
N VAL A 612 -17.91 -1.79 -1.64
CA VAL A 612 -18.17 -1.03 -0.43
C VAL A 612 -19.39 -1.65 0.23
N VAL A 613 -19.24 -2.09 1.48
CA VAL A 613 -20.34 -2.53 2.32
C VAL A 613 -20.78 -1.36 3.20
N ALA A 614 -22.01 -0.91 3.01
CA ALA A 614 -22.68 0.03 3.92
C ALA A 614 -23.49 -0.78 4.95
N ALA A 615 -23.03 -0.83 6.19
CA ALA A 615 -23.66 -1.61 7.25
C ALA A 615 -25.05 -1.04 7.63
N GLY A 616 -26.08 -1.91 7.75
CA GLY A 616 -27.33 -1.61 8.47
C GLY A 616 -28.61 -1.28 7.65
N ALA A 617 -28.80 -1.90 6.48
CA ALA A 617 -29.82 -1.49 5.51
C ALA A 617 -31.17 -2.24 5.48
N GLY A 618 -31.57 -2.88 6.58
CA GLY A 618 -32.61 -3.91 6.57
C GLY A 618 -32.03 -5.33 6.51
N GLY A 619 -30.76 -5.43 6.90
CA GLY A 619 -30.01 -6.67 7.00
C GLY A 619 -28.54 -6.38 7.37
N ILE A 620 -27.62 -7.24 6.94
CA ILE A 620 -26.19 -7.16 7.25
C ILE A 620 -25.56 -5.94 6.54
N GLY A 621 -26.08 -5.52 5.38
CA GLY A 621 -25.61 -4.31 4.72
C GLY A 621 -25.98 -4.22 3.24
N THR A 622 -25.80 -3.03 2.67
CA THR A 622 -25.87 -2.84 1.21
C THR A 622 -24.49 -3.01 0.60
N LEU A 623 -24.38 -3.91 -0.38
CA LEU A 623 -23.16 -4.11 -1.15
C LEU A 623 -23.18 -3.23 -2.40
N VAL A 624 -22.24 -2.31 -2.47
CA VAL A 624 -22.04 -1.40 -3.59
C VAL A 624 -20.81 -1.84 -4.38
N ASP A 625 -20.98 -2.20 -5.64
CA ASP A 625 -19.87 -2.54 -6.53
C ASP A 625 -19.13 -1.26 -6.93
N VAL A 626 -17.84 -1.25 -6.59
CA VAL A 626 -16.89 -0.17 -6.86
C VAL A 626 -15.66 -0.69 -7.61
N SER A 627 -15.80 -1.84 -8.29
CA SER A 627 -14.73 -2.46 -9.08
C SER A 627 -14.29 -1.57 -10.25
N ASN A 628 -15.21 -0.74 -10.78
CA ASN A 628 -14.88 0.31 -11.75
C ASN A 628 -15.37 1.69 -11.27
N ASN A 629 -14.52 2.36 -10.50
CA ASN A 629 -14.79 3.71 -10.00
C ASN A 629 -14.78 4.81 -11.08
N ARG A 630 -14.48 4.51 -12.36
CA ARG A 630 -14.50 5.52 -13.44
C ARG A 630 -15.90 5.71 -14.01
N THR A 631 -16.68 4.64 -14.09
CA THR A 631 -18.03 4.64 -14.65
C THR A 631 -19.11 4.87 -13.60
N GLY A 632 -18.73 4.82 -12.32
CA GLY A 632 -19.61 5.05 -11.18
C GLY A 632 -19.88 3.80 -10.36
N ALA A 633 -20.33 4.01 -9.13
CA ALA A 633 -20.68 2.94 -8.21
C ALA A 633 -22.14 2.51 -8.40
N THR A 634 -22.39 1.20 -8.36
CA THR A 634 -23.72 0.62 -8.53
C THR A 634 -24.09 -0.23 -7.31
N VAL A 635 -25.36 -0.22 -6.91
CA VAL A 635 -25.84 -1.18 -5.91
C VAL A 635 -25.81 -2.56 -6.55
N SER A 636 -25.05 -3.48 -5.97
CA SER A 636 -24.98 -4.87 -6.43
C SER A 636 -26.12 -5.67 -5.80
N THR A 637 -26.22 -5.68 -4.47
CA THR A 637 -27.25 -6.41 -3.72
C THR A 637 -27.39 -5.87 -2.29
N VAL A 638 -28.41 -6.33 -1.58
CA VAL A 638 -28.58 -6.12 -0.13
C VAL A 638 -28.46 -7.47 0.55
N TRP A 639 -27.55 -7.58 1.53
CA TRP A 639 -27.43 -8.76 2.36
C TRP A 639 -28.53 -8.74 3.43
N ALA A 640 -29.40 -9.74 3.41
CA ALA A 640 -30.47 -9.87 4.41
C ALA A 640 -29.95 -10.42 5.75
N GLY A 641 -30.69 -10.19 6.83
CA GLY A 641 -30.44 -10.75 8.17
C GLY A 641 -29.72 -9.80 9.14
N ILE A 642 -29.69 -10.08 10.45
CA ILE A 642 -29.16 -9.19 11.50
C ILE A 642 -29.79 -7.78 11.47
N GLU A 643 -30.91 -7.62 12.17
CA GLU A 643 -31.48 -6.31 12.42
C GLU A 643 -30.62 -5.50 13.40
N GLY A 644 -30.61 -4.17 13.22
CA GLY A 644 -29.92 -3.25 14.14
C GLY A 644 -28.40 -3.43 14.19
N LEU A 645 -27.77 -3.88 13.09
CA LEU A 645 -26.31 -4.02 12.99
C LEU A 645 -25.60 -2.76 13.48
N ARG A 646 -24.57 -2.94 14.32
CA ARG A 646 -23.80 -1.88 14.99
C ARG A 646 -22.37 -1.75 14.44
N ASP A 647 -21.70 -2.88 14.19
CA ASP A 647 -20.34 -2.94 13.64
C ASP A 647 -20.18 -4.24 12.81
N LEU A 648 -19.38 -4.17 11.74
CA LEU A 648 -19.02 -5.26 10.84
C LEU A 648 -17.50 -5.26 10.60
N GLN A 649 -16.86 -6.40 10.84
CA GLN A 649 -15.46 -6.65 10.52
C GLN A 649 -15.36 -7.82 9.54
N LEU A 650 -14.53 -7.68 8.50
CA LEU A 650 -14.29 -8.75 7.53
C LEU A 650 -13.02 -9.51 7.92
N GLU A 651 -12.99 -10.82 7.67
CA GLU A 651 -11.77 -11.58 7.72
C GLU A 651 -10.89 -11.18 6.53
N GLU A 652 -9.84 -10.41 6.79
CA GLU A 652 -8.98 -9.82 5.76
C GLU A 652 -7.53 -10.28 5.89
N PHE A 653 -7.02 -10.92 4.84
CA PHE A 653 -5.60 -11.24 4.73
C PHE A 653 -4.79 -10.08 4.15
N ALA A 654 -3.91 -9.49 4.95
CA ALA A 654 -3.05 -8.39 4.53
C ALA A 654 -1.77 -8.90 3.84
N PHE A 655 -1.69 -8.80 2.51
CA PHE A 655 -0.54 -9.24 1.71
C PHE A 655 0.71 -8.37 1.89
N ASP A 656 0.56 -7.10 2.25
CA ASP A 656 1.68 -6.16 2.35
C ASP A 656 2.18 -5.93 3.80
N ARG A 657 1.59 -6.62 4.78
CA ARG A 657 2.08 -6.66 6.15
C ARG A 657 3.10 -7.78 6.32
N LEU A 658 4.36 -7.44 6.61
CA LEU A 658 5.52 -8.32 6.69
C LEU A 658 6.03 -8.49 8.12
N VAL A 659 5.85 -7.45 8.94
CA VAL A 659 6.19 -7.43 10.36
C VAL A 659 5.02 -6.89 11.17
N ASP A 660 4.96 -7.24 12.45
CA ASP A 660 4.02 -6.61 13.39
C ASP A 660 4.65 -5.41 14.14
N GLU A 661 3.84 -4.70 14.93
CA GLU A 661 4.26 -3.52 15.69
C GLU A 661 5.28 -3.85 16.80
N ARG A 662 5.45 -5.13 17.14
CA ARG A 662 6.48 -5.61 18.07
C ARG A 662 7.80 -5.94 17.35
N GLY A 663 7.82 -5.90 16.02
CA GLY A 663 8.96 -6.23 15.18
C GLY A 663 9.09 -7.72 14.86
N ARG A 664 8.07 -8.55 15.17
CA ARG A 664 8.06 -9.96 14.80
C ARG A 664 7.78 -10.09 13.31
N TRP A 665 8.49 -10.99 12.64
CA TRP A 665 8.23 -11.29 11.24
C TRP A 665 7.00 -12.17 11.16
N ILE A 666 6.14 -11.85 10.22
CA ILE A 666 4.95 -12.66 9.91
C ILE A 666 5.04 -13.30 8.53
N LYS A 667 6.09 -12.94 7.76
CA LYS A 667 6.38 -13.38 6.40
C LYS A 667 7.86 -13.59 6.22
N ASP A 668 8.21 -14.50 5.33
CA ASP A 668 9.59 -14.94 5.13
C ASP A 668 10.35 -14.06 4.12
N ILE A 669 11.67 -14.16 4.15
CA ILE A 669 12.58 -13.57 3.17
C ILE A 669 13.40 -14.73 2.61
N SER A 670 13.28 -14.97 1.31
CA SER A 670 13.89 -16.17 0.70
C SER A 670 15.40 -16.08 0.47
N HIS A 671 16.05 -15.02 0.96
CA HIS A 671 17.47 -14.73 0.72
C HIS A 671 18.25 -14.68 2.03
N ALA A 672 19.33 -15.45 2.11
CA ALA A 672 20.22 -15.46 3.27
C ALA A 672 20.87 -14.08 3.48
N GLY A 673 21.12 -13.73 4.75
CA GLY A 673 21.69 -12.43 5.12
C GLY A 673 20.73 -11.24 5.01
N CYS A 674 19.54 -11.45 4.44
CA CYS A 674 18.53 -10.41 4.28
C CYS A 674 17.60 -10.36 5.50
N ARG A 675 17.13 -9.17 5.89
CA ARG A 675 16.20 -9.02 7.01
C ARG A 675 15.35 -7.76 6.95
N TYR A 676 14.16 -7.82 7.55
CA TYR A 676 13.41 -6.60 7.86
C TYR A 676 14.09 -5.79 8.98
N LEU A 677 13.71 -4.53 9.11
CA LEU A 677 14.16 -3.68 10.21
C LEU A 677 13.59 -4.20 11.53
N SER A 678 14.41 -4.14 12.58
CA SER A 678 13.90 -4.27 13.94
C SER A 678 12.98 -3.10 14.29
N ARG A 679 12.15 -3.27 15.33
CA ARG A 679 11.25 -2.21 15.80
C ARG A 679 11.99 -0.90 16.09
N ASP A 680 13.14 -0.96 16.75
CA ASP A 680 13.90 0.23 17.13
C ASP A 680 14.54 0.93 15.93
N GLU A 681 15.02 0.15 14.94
CA GLU A 681 15.51 0.69 13.67
C GLU A 681 14.37 1.39 12.91
N LEU A 682 13.21 0.75 12.82
CA LEU A 682 12.02 1.30 12.17
C LEU A 682 11.57 2.60 12.84
N LEU A 683 11.47 2.62 14.18
CA LEU A 683 11.10 3.82 14.93
C LEU A 683 12.11 4.95 14.75
N ARG A 684 13.41 4.63 14.70
CA ARG A 684 14.47 5.61 14.42
C ARG A 684 14.28 6.26 13.06
N VAL A 685 13.95 5.47 12.03
CA VAL A 685 13.73 6.00 10.68
C VAL A 685 12.44 6.81 10.61
N LEU A 686 11.33 6.30 11.15
CA LEU A 686 10.03 6.97 11.12
C LEU A 686 10.00 8.28 11.93
N ARG A 687 10.88 8.44 12.91
CA ARG A 687 10.97 9.67 13.74
C ARG A 687 12.09 10.60 13.32
N ALA A 688 12.90 10.23 12.33
CA ALA A 688 13.97 11.10 11.87
C ALA A 688 13.39 12.44 11.38
N PRO A 689 14.06 13.57 11.69
CA PRO A 689 13.66 14.86 11.16
C PRO A 689 13.88 14.87 9.64
N ILE A 690 12.90 15.38 8.91
CA ILE A 690 13.02 15.61 7.47
C ILE A 690 13.40 17.09 7.29
N PRO A 691 14.47 17.42 6.54
CA PRO A 691 14.89 18.80 6.30
C PRO A 691 13.74 19.70 5.81
N ALA A 692 13.67 20.93 6.34
CA ALA A 692 12.58 21.88 6.08
C ALA A 692 12.61 22.46 4.65
N ASP A 693 13.75 22.37 3.97
CA ASP A 693 13.97 22.70 2.55
C ASP A 693 13.44 21.60 1.61
N ARG A 694 12.40 20.86 2.03
CA ARG A 694 11.56 20.08 1.13
C ARG A 694 11.26 20.94 -0.10
N PRO A 695 11.24 20.37 -1.31
CA PRO A 695 10.55 21.04 -2.38
C PRO A 695 9.11 21.26 -1.88
N ARG A 696 8.78 22.50 -1.51
CA ARG A 696 7.39 22.96 -1.52
C ARG A 696 6.99 22.87 -2.98
N TYR A 697 6.59 21.69 -3.42
CA TYR A 697 5.87 21.55 -4.67
C TYR A 697 4.65 22.43 -4.49
N ARG A 698 4.65 23.57 -5.20
CA ARG A 698 3.65 24.64 -5.10
C ARG A 698 2.28 24.05 -4.75
N THR A 699 1.90 24.14 -3.48
CA THR A 699 0.49 24.19 -3.10
C THR A 699 -0.02 25.39 -3.88
N GLY A 700 -0.91 25.18 -4.85
CA GLY A 700 -1.29 26.21 -5.79
C GLY A 700 -1.69 27.51 -5.09
N ARG A 701 -0.79 28.49 -5.06
CA ARG A 701 -1.12 29.90 -5.13
C ARG A 701 -0.81 30.32 -6.57
N TYR A 702 -1.85 30.39 -7.39
CA TYR A 702 -1.85 31.31 -8.50
C TYR A 702 -1.81 32.72 -7.90
N GLY A 703 -0.83 33.52 -8.32
CA GLY A 703 -0.66 34.89 -7.84
C GLY A 703 0.63 35.09 -7.06
N GLU A 704 1.76 35.09 -7.78
CA GLU A 704 2.80 36.12 -7.72
C GLU A 704 3.93 35.72 -8.68
N GLY A 705 4.17 36.60 -9.65
CA GLY A 705 4.99 36.33 -10.82
C GLY A 705 6.48 36.26 -10.48
N ILE A 706 7.14 35.21 -10.95
CA ILE A 706 8.56 35.31 -11.29
C ILE A 706 8.56 35.72 -12.76
N GLY A 707 8.88 36.98 -13.02
CA GLY A 707 9.00 37.53 -14.36
C GLY A 707 10.07 36.77 -15.17
N PRO A 708 9.90 36.63 -16.49
CA PRO A 708 10.93 36.08 -17.34
C PRO A 708 12.09 37.06 -17.49
N ASP A 709 13.30 36.51 -17.42
CA ASP A 709 14.58 37.05 -17.88
C ASP A 709 14.44 38.04 -19.08
N PRO A 710 14.97 39.28 -19.01
CA PRO A 710 14.77 40.33 -20.02
C PRO A 710 15.38 40.07 -21.41
N ALA A 711 16.12 38.98 -21.62
CA ALA A 711 16.96 38.83 -22.82
C ALA A 711 16.27 38.37 -24.12
N ARG A 712 14.94 38.16 -24.16
CA ARG A 712 14.24 37.67 -25.37
C ARG A 712 12.96 38.42 -25.72
N ARG A 713 13.05 39.74 -26.00
CA ARG A 713 12.01 40.47 -26.75
C ARG A 713 12.59 41.54 -27.67
N ARG A 714 13.24 41.12 -28.76
CA ARG A 714 13.28 41.90 -30.01
C ARG A 714 13.31 40.95 -31.19
N ARG A 715 12.13 40.71 -31.78
CA ARG A 715 11.88 40.51 -33.23
C ARG A 715 10.52 39.84 -33.39
N ARG A 716 9.55 40.64 -33.85
CA ARG A 716 8.43 40.33 -34.75
C ARG A 716 7.24 41.25 -34.45
N ARG A 717 7.31 42.44 -35.03
CA ARG A 717 6.17 43.16 -35.58
C ARG A 717 6.57 43.60 -36.97
N ARG A 718 6.11 42.85 -37.97
CA ARG A 718 5.63 43.29 -39.28
C ARG A 718 4.82 42.12 -39.82
#